data_AF-A0A7X6YBJ0-F1
#
_entry.id   AF-A0A7X6YBJ0-F1
#
_cell.length_a   1.000
_cell.length_b   1.000
_cell.length_c   1.000
_cell.angle_alpha   90.00
_cell.angle_beta   90.00
_cell.angle_gamma   90.00
#
_symmetry.space_group_name_H-M   'P 1'
#
loop_
_entity.id
_entity.type
_entity.pdbx_description
1 polymer ?
#
loop_
_entity_poly.entity_id
_entity_poly.type
_entity_poly.pdbx_seq_one_letter_code
_entity_poly.pdbx_strand_id
1 'polypeptide(L)'
;LREGPNYFFAFMDSNSDGAWNAGEPCGVPQPFATQIGWHRSTMSIELTDLMQGYVRMALPSGLRSEDIFSGTGVDPDSGGDDQTGGLMQRVRIIRRSVDGVNQIKKNVFDKVINVPRNWLHEGDLLTQGQLALDWGLADIPIGTARNRISYEVYLGDAPEIALTNGAISVFTNVYDSTRAQALSVSPINGGYVYSARPTFKWRLPAGAEAGYPAFAIEIRRGSESGTVVWHSGAQAVPSRNAEGEYVWEAPIYANTRLPNGQVFLSNAIYYWRVIAMNAKFSTTPTTTSSTEWSSWKKFRLDVNAPLESSGYGSVEARVKYYGPATAMLADRVKVQVYRNAAFVGTPAAEYTLAGTDLTALTALTAPAVNARLYGLQESGTAGRYYLCAFIDHNQNGVRDAWESWGYANFYGVNPETPYSPRPAEVAFAASPAVLDIVIEDADTDQDWFPDAWEYERNPAGDFLHLTGPADSTAGDTEINPQLLAQLTIAPTAFFTTLALGSTDADADGLDDLNELLLGSDAQATSTAGDGYTDGDKVTLGLDPADTLRLDVTDISLASGLPAVQWVVAVQKSDTSTLSLAPVATYELLYTPSLANPQWQVVRSGTVALDGVQTLTSQIESALSVDPVQGFFRVRLTK
;
A
#
# COMPACT_ATOMS: atom_id res chain seq x y z
N LEU A 1 6.67 18.14 8.40
CA LEU A 1 6.39 17.45 7.12
C LEU A 1 4.89 17.49 6.89
N ARG A 2 4.44 17.45 5.63
CA ARG A 2 3.01 17.32 5.30
C ARG A 2 2.73 15.87 4.90
N GLU A 3 1.50 15.41 5.03
CA GLU A 3 1.11 14.13 4.44
C GLU A 3 1.20 14.19 2.90
N GLY A 4 1.54 13.07 2.27
CA GLY A 4 1.72 12.94 0.83
C GLY A 4 3.17 13.12 0.37
N PRO A 5 3.40 13.50 -0.91
CA PRO A 5 4.73 13.57 -1.48
C PRO A 5 5.55 14.72 -0.88
N ASN A 6 6.66 14.37 -0.24
CA ASN A 6 7.66 15.31 0.25
C ASN A 6 8.98 15.07 -0.48
N TYR A 7 9.74 16.15 -0.66
CA TYR A 7 11.03 16.15 -1.32
C TYR A 7 12.10 16.50 -0.31
N PHE A 8 13.16 15.71 -0.30
CA PHE A 8 14.26 15.87 0.65
C PHE A 8 15.55 16.07 -0.11
N PHE A 9 16.39 16.94 0.44
CA PHE A 9 17.74 17.15 -0.01
C PHE A 9 18.62 17.10 1.22
N ALA A 10 19.67 16.30 1.15
CA ALA A 10 20.67 16.22 2.20
C ALA A 10 22.03 16.55 1.61
N PHE A 11 22.86 17.19 2.41
CA PHE A 11 24.23 17.51 2.06
C PHE A 11 25.13 17.47 3.29
N MET A 12 26.43 17.31 3.03
CA MET A 12 27.48 17.40 4.04
C MET A 12 28.01 18.84 4.09
N ASP A 13 27.59 19.58 5.11
CA ASP A 13 28.11 20.90 5.45
C ASP A 13 29.54 20.77 6.00
N SER A 14 30.51 20.84 5.09
CA SER A 14 31.92 20.59 5.36
C SER A 14 32.62 21.84 5.91
N ASN A 15 32.10 23.02 5.61
CA ASN A 15 32.64 24.31 6.03
C ASN A 15 31.90 24.92 7.24
N SER A 16 30.81 24.29 7.70
CA SER A 16 29.96 24.72 8.81
C SER A 16 29.24 26.06 8.59
N ASP A 17 28.88 26.38 7.34
CA ASP A 17 28.16 27.61 6.98
C ASP A 17 26.62 27.47 7.01
N GLY A 18 26.11 26.24 7.15
CA GLY A 18 24.68 25.92 7.20
C GLY A 18 23.98 25.92 5.84
N ALA A 19 24.72 26.01 4.73
CA ALA A 19 24.27 25.96 3.35
C ALA A 19 25.06 24.91 2.56
N TRP A 20 24.55 24.54 1.39
CA TRP A 20 25.28 23.65 0.49
C TRP A 20 26.22 24.47 -0.38
N ASN A 21 27.48 24.05 -0.48
CA ASN A 21 28.48 24.65 -1.36
C ASN A 21 28.89 23.68 -2.48
N ALA A 22 29.39 24.24 -3.58
CA ALA A 22 29.86 23.44 -4.71
C ALA A 22 31.02 22.52 -4.26
N GLY A 23 30.91 21.23 -4.57
CA GLY A 23 31.89 20.21 -4.17
C GLY A 23 31.52 19.46 -2.89
N GLU A 24 30.54 19.93 -2.13
CA GLU A 24 30.05 19.20 -0.97
C GLU A 24 29.18 18.01 -1.39
N PRO A 25 29.41 16.81 -0.80
CA PRO A 25 28.59 15.66 -1.06
C PRO A 25 27.11 15.94 -0.76
N CYS A 26 26.23 15.64 -1.71
CA CYS A 26 24.80 15.82 -1.55
C CYS A 26 23.99 14.74 -2.26
N GLY A 27 22.70 14.70 -1.97
CA GLY A 27 21.82 13.66 -2.46
C GLY A 27 20.34 13.93 -2.22
N VAL A 28 19.53 13.16 -2.93
CA VAL A 28 18.08 13.09 -2.77
C VAL A 28 17.66 11.63 -2.55
N PRO A 29 16.51 11.36 -1.90
CA PRO A 29 16.05 9.99 -1.69
C PRO A 29 15.70 9.31 -3.02
N GLN A 30 15.62 7.98 -2.98
CA GLN A 30 15.09 7.20 -4.09
C GLN A 30 13.97 6.27 -3.60
N PRO A 31 12.73 6.44 -4.10
CA PRO A 31 12.30 7.42 -5.10
C PRO A 31 12.41 8.89 -4.63
N PHE A 32 12.54 9.82 -5.59
CA PHE A 32 12.76 11.25 -5.32
C PHE A 32 11.61 11.89 -4.52
N ALA A 33 10.37 11.56 -4.89
CA ALA A 33 9.20 11.88 -4.07
C ALA A 33 9.05 10.79 -3.00
N THR A 34 9.20 11.18 -1.73
CA THR A 34 8.96 10.27 -0.60
C THR A 34 7.54 10.50 -0.08
N GLN A 35 6.73 9.46 -0.07
CA GLN A 35 5.37 9.51 0.49
C GLN A 35 5.44 9.49 2.01
N ILE A 36 4.99 10.57 2.64
CA ILE A 36 4.94 10.71 4.11
C ILE A 36 3.49 10.52 4.55
N GLY A 37 3.29 9.61 5.50
CA GLY A 37 2.02 9.41 6.18
C GLY A 37 2.07 9.87 7.63
N TRP A 38 0.95 9.72 8.34
CA TRP A 38 0.84 10.08 9.77
C TRP A 38 1.65 9.16 10.71
N HIS A 39 2.04 7.96 10.24
CA HIS A 39 2.89 7.01 10.96
C HIS A 39 4.38 7.17 10.59
N ARG A 40 5.24 6.26 11.07
CA ARG A 40 6.66 6.20 10.72
C ARG A 40 6.86 6.02 9.21
N SER A 41 7.59 6.96 8.61
CA SER A 41 8.15 6.86 7.25
C SER A 41 9.66 6.69 7.32
N THR A 42 10.24 5.85 6.46
CA THR A 42 11.69 5.64 6.41
C THR A 42 12.18 5.91 4.99
N MET A 43 13.25 6.68 4.86
CA MET A 43 13.91 6.96 3.60
C MET A 43 15.43 6.84 3.80
N SER A 44 16.14 6.51 2.73
CA SER A 44 17.59 6.55 2.69
C SER A 44 18.02 7.60 1.69
N ILE A 45 18.95 8.46 2.09
CA ILE A 45 19.58 9.45 1.23
C ILE A 45 21.08 9.19 1.30
N GLU A 46 21.69 8.89 0.16
CA GLU A 46 23.14 8.77 0.09
C GLU A 46 23.70 10.07 -0.47
N LEU A 47 24.74 10.57 0.17
CA LEU A 47 25.47 11.74 -0.28
C LEU A 47 26.53 11.28 -1.27
N THR A 48 26.44 11.77 -2.49
CA THR A 48 27.42 11.50 -3.54
C THR A 48 28.24 12.75 -3.77
N ASP A 49 29.52 12.56 -4.08
CA ASP A 49 30.46 13.62 -4.45
C ASP A 49 30.15 14.16 -5.85
N LEU A 50 30.13 13.28 -6.85
CA LEU A 50 30.03 13.66 -8.25
C LEU A 50 29.09 12.73 -9.02
N MET A 51 28.14 13.32 -9.74
CA MET A 51 27.33 12.65 -10.74
C MET A 51 27.12 13.52 -11.97
N GLN A 52 27.65 13.08 -13.10
CA GLN A 52 27.61 13.84 -14.34
C GLN A 52 26.16 13.98 -14.83
N GLY A 53 25.75 15.22 -15.06
CA GLY A 53 24.42 15.57 -15.56
C GLY A 53 23.41 15.95 -14.49
N TYR A 54 23.76 15.88 -13.19
CA TYR A 54 22.91 16.37 -12.10
C TYR A 54 23.00 17.89 -11.86
N VAL A 55 24.03 18.56 -12.41
CA VAL A 55 24.17 20.02 -12.41
C VAL A 55 24.10 20.62 -10.99
N ARG A 56 25.01 20.15 -10.13
CA ARG A 56 25.16 20.69 -8.78
C ARG A 56 25.96 21.97 -8.83
N MET A 57 25.29 23.11 -8.72
CA MET A 57 25.84 24.44 -9.01
C MET A 57 25.46 25.47 -7.96
N ALA A 58 26.44 26.22 -7.48
CA ALA A 58 26.23 27.39 -6.65
C ALA A 58 25.87 28.63 -7.51
N LEU A 59 24.98 29.47 -7.00
CA LEU A 59 24.50 30.70 -7.62
C LEU A 59 24.75 31.89 -6.66
N PRO A 60 25.07 33.08 -7.18
CA PRO A 60 25.17 33.43 -8.60
C PRO A 60 26.55 33.10 -9.23
N SER A 61 27.48 32.52 -8.47
CA SER A 61 28.87 32.28 -8.92
C SER A 61 28.97 31.38 -10.15
N GLY A 62 28.00 30.49 -10.37
CA GLY A 62 28.02 29.53 -11.47
C GLY A 62 29.03 28.40 -11.28
N LEU A 63 29.63 28.30 -10.09
CA LEU A 63 30.60 27.28 -9.73
C LEU A 63 29.91 25.93 -9.55
N ARG A 64 30.44 24.88 -10.19
CA ARG A 64 29.88 23.53 -10.08
C ARG A 64 30.77 22.62 -9.24
N SER A 65 30.16 21.57 -8.71
CA SER A 65 30.89 20.51 -8.01
C SER A 65 31.96 19.87 -8.92
N GLU A 66 31.64 19.65 -10.20
CA GLU A 66 32.56 19.18 -11.23
C GLU A 66 33.83 20.05 -11.35
N ASP A 67 33.69 21.37 -11.20
CA ASP A 67 34.79 22.31 -11.39
C ASP A 67 35.75 22.26 -10.20
N ILE A 68 35.22 22.06 -8.99
CA ILE A 68 36.01 21.79 -7.77
C ILE A 68 36.77 20.46 -7.89
N PHE A 69 36.09 19.37 -8.23
CA PHE A 69 36.73 18.05 -8.33
C PHE A 69 37.76 17.95 -9.46
N SER A 70 37.57 18.72 -10.54
CA SER A 70 38.56 18.83 -11.62
C SER A 70 39.72 19.79 -11.30
N GLY A 71 39.70 20.47 -10.15
CA GLY A 71 40.71 21.45 -9.74
C GLY A 71 40.71 22.72 -10.60
N THR A 72 39.61 22.99 -11.31
CA THR A 72 39.47 24.14 -12.22
C THR A 72 38.68 25.29 -11.58
N GLY A 73 37.89 24.98 -10.55
CA GLY A 73 37.20 25.94 -9.69
C GLY A 73 37.91 26.12 -8.35
N VAL A 74 37.83 27.32 -7.81
CA VAL A 74 38.19 27.61 -6.42
C VAL A 74 36.87 27.92 -5.72
N ASP A 75 36.63 27.30 -4.56
CA ASP A 75 35.48 27.65 -3.73
C ASP A 75 35.63 29.12 -3.32
N PRO A 76 34.76 30.03 -3.76
CA PRO A 76 34.83 31.40 -3.32
C PRO A 76 34.51 31.39 -1.83
N ASP A 77 35.53 31.69 -1.02
CA ASP A 77 35.37 32.14 0.36
C ASP A 77 34.11 33.02 0.41
N SER A 78 33.13 32.59 1.21
CA SER A 78 31.73 33.03 1.21
C SER A 78 31.60 34.56 1.42
N GLY A 79 31.88 35.32 0.37
CA GLY A 79 32.10 36.76 0.42
C GLY A 79 32.03 37.43 -0.96
N GLY A 80 31.30 36.83 -1.90
CA GLY A 80 30.99 37.43 -3.20
C GLY A 80 29.70 38.25 -3.13
N ASP A 81 29.83 39.55 -3.39
CA ASP A 81 28.83 40.62 -3.33
C ASP A 81 27.40 40.21 -3.77
N ASP A 82 26.43 40.58 -2.94
CA ASP A 82 24.99 40.50 -3.20
C ASP A 82 24.68 41.14 -4.56
N GLN A 83 24.35 40.34 -5.57
CA GLN A 83 23.54 40.87 -6.65
C GLN A 83 22.15 41.17 -6.08
N THR A 84 21.98 42.43 -5.69
CA THR A 84 20.75 43.10 -5.33
C THR A 84 19.56 42.67 -6.20
N GLY A 85 18.59 42.02 -5.57
CA GLY A 85 17.19 42.40 -5.74
C GLY A 85 16.25 41.39 -6.41
N GLY A 86 15.92 40.31 -5.69
CA GLY A 86 14.69 39.55 -5.93
C GLY A 86 14.50 38.47 -4.86
N LEU A 87 13.26 38.26 -4.38
CA LEU A 87 12.91 37.10 -3.54
C LEU A 87 13.01 35.77 -4.30
N MET A 88 13.29 35.84 -5.61
CA MET A 88 13.30 34.73 -6.54
C MET A 88 14.38 35.00 -7.60
N GLN A 89 15.07 33.95 -8.02
CA GLN A 89 16.08 33.98 -9.08
C GLN A 89 15.74 32.93 -10.14
N ARG A 90 15.45 33.37 -11.35
CA ARG A 90 15.20 32.47 -12.49
C ARG A 90 16.53 32.02 -13.10
N VAL A 91 16.72 30.71 -13.21
CA VAL A 91 17.90 30.09 -13.80
C VAL A 91 17.51 29.41 -15.10
N ARG A 92 18.29 29.66 -16.16
CA ARG A 92 18.12 29.01 -17.44
C ARG A 92 19.43 28.40 -17.92
N ILE A 93 19.37 27.17 -18.41
CA ILE A 93 20.52 26.50 -19.02
C ILE A 93 20.22 26.32 -20.50
N ILE A 94 21.06 26.93 -21.32
CA ILE A 94 20.94 26.89 -22.77
C ILE A 94 22.03 25.99 -23.31
N ARG A 95 21.66 24.95 -24.05
CA ARG A 95 22.61 24.20 -24.88
C ARG A 95 23.16 25.17 -25.94
N ARG A 96 24.47 25.32 -25.98
CA ARG A 96 25.19 26.23 -26.89
C ARG A 96 25.77 25.49 -28.09
N SER A 97 26.36 24.32 -27.85
CA SER A 97 27.08 23.58 -28.88
C SER A 97 26.95 22.07 -28.71
N VAL A 98 27.00 21.36 -29.83
CA VAL A 98 27.02 19.89 -29.90
C VAL A 98 28.23 19.50 -30.74
N ASP A 99 29.17 18.75 -30.16
CA ASP A 99 30.42 18.33 -30.80
C ASP A 99 31.18 19.50 -31.47
N GLY A 100 31.11 20.69 -30.86
CA GLY A 100 31.74 21.92 -31.37
C GLY A 100 30.91 22.71 -32.39
N VAL A 101 29.72 22.24 -32.76
CA VAL A 101 28.81 22.92 -33.68
C VAL A 101 27.86 23.84 -32.90
N ASN A 102 28.01 25.16 -33.09
CA ASN A 102 27.29 26.21 -32.35
C ASN A 102 25.89 26.58 -32.89
N GLN A 103 25.27 25.71 -33.70
CA GLN A 103 23.99 25.98 -34.36
C GLN A 103 22.79 25.31 -33.68
N ILE A 104 23.04 24.34 -32.80
CA ILE A 104 21.98 23.51 -32.19
C ILE A 104 21.68 24.03 -30.78
N LYS A 105 21.10 25.23 -30.72
CA LYS A 105 20.74 25.89 -29.46
C LYS A 105 19.38 25.46 -28.96
N LYS A 106 19.25 25.26 -27.65
CA LYS A 106 17.97 24.91 -27.01
C LYS A 106 17.99 25.31 -25.54
N ASN A 107 16.91 25.88 -25.05
CA ASN A 107 16.67 25.97 -23.61
C ASN A 107 16.34 24.58 -23.05
N VAL A 108 17.23 24.02 -22.23
CA VAL A 108 17.13 22.64 -21.73
C VAL A 108 16.68 22.56 -20.29
N PHE A 109 16.71 23.69 -19.57
CA PHE A 109 16.28 23.82 -18.18
C PHE A 109 15.88 25.26 -17.91
N ASP A 110 14.70 25.47 -17.34
CA ASP A 110 14.21 26.78 -16.90
C ASP A 110 13.47 26.60 -15.57
N LYS A 111 13.95 27.26 -14.52
CA LYS A 111 13.35 27.16 -13.18
C LYS A 111 13.53 28.45 -12.39
N VAL A 112 12.53 28.80 -11.60
CA VAL A 112 12.63 29.86 -10.59
C VAL A 112 13.03 29.25 -9.25
N ILE A 113 14.10 29.78 -8.66
CA ILE A 113 14.65 29.38 -7.37
C ILE A 113 14.29 30.45 -6.35
N ASN A 114 13.63 30.07 -5.26
CA ASN A 114 13.23 30.99 -4.20
C ASN A 114 14.32 31.11 -3.14
N VAL A 115 14.58 32.34 -2.67
CA VAL A 115 15.50 32.60 -1.55
C VAL A 115 15.00 31.90 -0.27
N PRO A 116 15.88 31.50 0.66
CA PRO A 116 17.33 31.74 0.69
C PRO A 116 18.15 30.77 -0.18
N ARG A 117 17.53 29.81 -0.89
CA ARG A 117 18.27 28.86 -1.72
C ARG A 117 18.92 29.56 -2.91
N ASN A 118 20.22 29.36 -3.07
CA ASN A 118 21.05 29.94 -4.11
C ASN A 118 21.89 28.86 -4.82
N TRP A 119 21.34 27.67 -4.99
CA TRP A 119 22.03 26.56 -5.64
C TRP A 119 21.05 25.65 -6.39
N LEU A 120 21.56 24.95 -7.40
CA LEU A 120 20.89 23.89 -8.15
C LEU A 120 21.40 22.52 -7.73
N HIS A 121 20.52 21.52 -7.81
CA HIS A 121 20.85 20.12 -7.57
C HIS A 121 19.98 19.20 -8.42
N GLU A 122 20.23 17.89 -8.37
CA GLU A 122 19.51 16.88 -9.15
C GLU A 122 17.99 16.89 -8.96
N GLY A 123 17.51 17.27 -7.77
CA GLY A 123 16.09 17.33 -7.49
C GLY A 123 15.37 18.36 -8.36
N ASP A 124 16.08 19.42 -8.80
CA ASP A 124 15.50 20.40 -9.71
C ASP A 124 15.20 19.81 -11.09
N LEU A 125 16.03 18.88 -11.57
CA LEU A 125 15.81 18.15 -12.82
C LEU A 125 14.71 17.10 -12.66
N LEU A 126 14.75 16.36 -11.55
CA LEU A 126 13.78 15.30 -11.25
C LEU A 126 12.35 15.85 -11.10
N THR A 127 12.18 17.06 -10.52
CA THR A 127 10.87 17.74 -10.49
C THR A 127 10.29 18.05 -11.87
N GLN A 128 11.13 18.13 -12.91
CA GLN A 128 10.73 18.35 -14.30
C GLN A 128 10.64 17.03 -15.10
N GLY A 129 10.73 15.87 -14.43
CA GLY A 129 10.72 14.55 -15.07
C GLY A 129 12.00 14.21 -15.84
N GLN A 130 13.10 14.94 -15.59
CA GLN A 130 14.39 14.70 -16.23
C GLN A 130 15.33 13.95 -15.28
N LEU A 131 15.88 12.81 -15.75
CA LEU A 131 16.86 12.03 -14.98
C LEU A 131 18.30 12.56 -15.09
N ALA A 132 18.54 13.49 -16.02
CA ALA A 132 19.78 14.24 -16.18
C ALA A 132 19.50 15.48 -17.03
N LEU A 133 20.39 16.48 -16.98
CA LEU A 133 20.30 17.66 -17.83
C LEU A 133 20.21 17.30 -19.31
N ASP A 134 19.27 17.93 -20.03
CA ASP A 134 19.05 17.74 -21.46
C ASP A 134 18.78 16.26 -21.82
N TRP A 135 17.96 15.59 -20.99
CA TRP A 135 17.61 14.18 -21.16
C TRP A 135 17.11 13.87 -22.58
N GLY A 136 17.76 12.92 -23.25
CA GLY A 136 17.46 12.52 -24.63
C GLY A 136 18.05 13.40 -25.72
N LEU A 137 18.66 14.53 -25.35
CA LEU A 137 19.33 15.45 -26.26
C LEU A 137 18.44 15.77 -27.48
N ALA A 138 17.20 16.18 -27.18
CA ALA A 138 16.18 16.45 -28.18
C ALA A 138 16.62 17.56 -29.16
N ASP A 139 16.09 17.53 -30.39
CA ASP A 139 16.39 18.45 -31.50
C ASP A 139 17.85 18.43 -32.01
N ILE A 140 18.65 17.45 -31.57
CA ILE A 140 19.94 17.15 -32.21
C ILE A 140 19.71 16.21 -33.38
N PRO A 141 20.16 16.54 -34.61
CA PRO A 141 19.99 15.71 -35.79
C PRO A 141 20.44 14.26 -35.59
N ILE A 142 19.66 13.32 -36.15
CA ILE A 142 19.98 11.89 -36.16
C ILE A 142 21.34 11.70 -36.87
N GLY A 143 22.21 10.88 -36.29
CA GLY A 143 23.57 10.63 -36.80
C GLY A 143 24.65 11.53 -36.21
N THR A 144 24.31 12.56 -35.44
CA THR A 144 25.30 13.33 -34.65
C THR A 144 25.85 12.45 -33.52
N ALA A 145 27.17 12.52 -33.26
CA ALA A 145 27.83 11.64 -32.28
C ALA A 145 27.41 11.93 -30.82
N ARG A 146 27.11 13.20 -30.51
CA ARG A 146 26.63 13.67 -29.20
C ARG A 146 27.63 13.42 -28.07
N ASN A 147 28.93 13.49 -28.35
CA ASN A 147 29.98 13.18 -27.37
C ASN A 147 30.32 14.38 -26.48
N ARG A 148 30.14 15.61 -26.96
CA ARG A 148 30.45 16.84 -26.21
C ARG A 148 29.32 17.83 -26.34
N ILE A 149 28.62 18.12 -25.24
CA ILE A 149 27.53 19.09 -25.23
C ILE A 149 27.91 20.26 -24.33
N SER A 150 28.02 21.45 -24.91
CA SER A 150 28.34 22.67 -24.15
C SER A 150 27.07 23.42 -23.80
N TYR A 151 27.03 23.94 -22.57
CA TYR A 151 25.92 24.67 -22.00
C TYR A 151 26.38 26.04 -21.50
N GLU A 152 25.46 27.00 -21.52
CA GLU A 152 25.60 28.31 -20.91
C GLU A 152 24.49 28.50 -19.89
N VAL A 153 24.84 29.02 -18.71
CA VAL A 153 23.89 29.28 -17.62
C VAL A 153 23.65 30.76 -17.47
N TYR A 154 22.38 31.15 -17.40
CA TYR A 154 21.94 32.53 -17.29
C TYR A 154 21.03 32.71 -16.08
N LEU A 155 21.12 33.90 -15.47
CA LEU A 155 20.25 34.34 -14.39
C LEU A 155 19.35 35.50 -14.82
N GLY A 156 18.14 35.52 -14.30
CA GLY A 156 17.18 36.61 -14.42
C GLY A 156 16.01 36.32 -15.36
N ASP A 157 15.04 37.25 -15.38
CA ASP A 157 13.75 37.04 -16.04
C ASP A 157 13.70 37.41 -17.51
N ALA A 158 14.78 37.97 -18.06
CA ALA A 158 14.85 38.39 -19.47
C ALA A 158 14.41 37.23 -20.40
N PRO A 159 13.59 37.47 -21.43
CA PRO A 159 13.17 36.42 -22.36
C PRO A 159 14.38 35.79 -23.07
N GLU A 160 14.25 34.54 -23.54
CA GLU A 160 15.36 33.75 -24.15
C GLU A 160 16.13 34.53 -25.24
N ILE A 161 15.42 35.36 -26.00
CA ILE A 161 15.99 36.17 -27.09
C ILE A 161 16.78 37.41 -26.60
N ALA A 162 16.72 37.73 -25.31
CA ALA A 162 17.27 38.93 -24.69
C ALA A 162 18.21 38.62 -23.51
N LEU A 163 18.80 37.42 -23.44
CA LEU A 163 19.81 37.04 -22.44
C LEU A 163 21.11 37.84 -22.66
N THR A 164 21.14 39.12 -22.26
CA THR A 164 22.26 40.05 -22.46
C THR A 164 23.19 40.16 -21.24
N ASN A 165 22.80 39.58 -20.09
CA ASN A 165 23.51 39.73 -18.81
C ASN A 165 24.83 38.93 -18.71
N GLY A 166 25.28 38.29 -19.80
CA GLY A 166 26.40 37.36 -19.79
C GLY A 166 26.04 36.03 -19.12
N ALA A 167 26.62 34.93 -19.61
CA ALA A 167 26.47 33.64 -18.95
C ALA A 167 27.29 33.64 -17.66
N ILE A 168 26.71 33.22 -16.54
CA ILE A 168 27.41 33.08 -15.25
C ILE A 168 28.32 31.85 -15.22
N SER A 169 28.04 30.87 -16.09
CA SER A 169 28.82 29.64 -16.22
C SER A 169 28.74 29.11 -17.64
N VAL A 170 29.83 28.51 -18.10
CA VAL A 170 29.91 27.78 -19.36
C VAL A 170 30.62 26.46 -19.09
N PHE A 171 29.95 25.36 -19.37
CA PHE A 171 30.52 24.03 -19.13
C PHE A 171 30.21 23.06 -20.26
N THR A 172 30.89 21.92 -20.27
CA THR A 172 30.69 20.87 -21.27
C THR A 172 30.52 19.52 -20.60
N ASN A 173 29.41 18.84 -20.88
CA ASN A 173 29.26 17.43 -20.57
C ASN A 173 29.91 16.61 -21.68
N VAL A 174 30.75 15.65 -21.28
CA VAL A 174 31.41 14.71 -22.18
C VAL A 174 30.81 13.33 -21.94
N TYR A 175 30.21 12.75 -22.98
CA TYR A 175 29.61 11.43 -22.93
C TYR A 175 30.50 10.41 -23.61
N ASP A 176 30.45 9.16 -23.14
CA ASP A 176 31.15 8.06 -23.77
C ASP A 176 30.73 7.89 -25.23
N SER A 177 31.69 7.52 -26.07
CA SER A 177 31.41 7.14 -27.46
C SER A 177 30.56 5.87 -27.53
N THR A 178 30.77 4.94 -26.59
CA THR A 178 30.05 3.67 -26.46
C THR A 178 29.49 3.57 -25.05
N ARG A 179 28.23 3.12 -24.94
CA ARG A 179 27.56 2.93 -23.65
C ARG A 179 28.33 1.94 -22.77
N ALA A 180 28.51 2.28 -21.50
CA ALA A 180 29.08 1.36 -20.52
C ALA A 180 28.16 0.15 -20.32
N GLN A 181 28.74 -1.05 -20.37
CA GLN A 181 28.01 -2.29 -20.15
C GLN A 181 28.03 -2.65 -18.66
N ALA A 182 26.84 -2.73 -18.04
CA ALA A 182 26.71 -3.11 -16.65
C ALA A 182 27.04 -4.60 -16.42
N LEU A 183 27.55 -4.91 -15.24
CA LEU A 183 27.79 -6.27 -14.77
C LEU A 183 26.73 -6.67 -13.74
N SER A 184 25.82 -7.56 -14.12
CA SER A 184 24.83 -8.14 -13.20
C SER A 184 25.50 -9.00 -12.13
N VAL A 185 25.25 -8.71 -10.85
CA VAL A 185 25.87 -9.37 -9.69
C VAL A 185 24.92 -10.33 -8.99
N SER A 186 23.66 -9.93 -8.74
CA SER A 186 22.68 -10.77 -8.05
C SER A 186 21.25 -10.38 -8.44
N PRO A 187 20.29 -11.31 -8.54
CA PRO A 187 20.47 -12.76 -8.47
C PRO A 187 21.12 -13.33 -9.75
N ILE A 188 21.93 -14.39 -9.62
CA ILE A 188 22.65 -15.02 -10.75
C ILE A 188 22.61 -16.55 -10.66
N ASN A 189 23.00 -17.22 -11.75
CA ASN A 189 23.17 -18.68 -11.85
C ASN A 189 21.92 -19.53 -11.52
N GLY A 190 20.74 -18.91 -11.47
CA GLY A 190 19.50 -19.59 -11.09
C GLY A 190 19.31 -19.66 -9.58
N GLY A 191 19.95 -18.76 -8.83
CA GLY A 191 19.70 -18.58 -7.40
C GLY A 191 18.22 -18.35 -7.12
N TYR A 192 17.82 -18.79 -5.94
CA TYR A 192 16.45 -18.68 -5.45
C TYR A 192 16.23 -17.29 -4.84
N VAL A 193 15.08 -16.70 -5.16
CA VAL A 193 14.58 -15.45 -4.60
C VAL A 193 13.30 -15.76 -3.85
N TYR A 194 13.38 -15.69 -2.53
CA TYR A 194 12.29 -16.03 -1.62
C TYR A 194 11.48 -14.80 -1.15
N SER A 195 12.00 -13.60 -1.42
CA SER A 195 11.32 -12.35 -1.11
C SER A 195 10.21 -12.05 -2.12
N ALA A 196 9.10 -11.48 -1.65
CA ALA A 196 7.97 -11.08 -2.50
C ALA A 196 8.40 -10.16 -3.65
N ARG A 197 9.40 -9.32 -3.39
CA ARG A 197 10.02 -8.40 -4.33
C ARG A 197 11.48 -8.80 -4.57
N PRO A 198 11.93 -8.91 -5.83
CA PRO A 198 13.31 -9.24 -6.12
C PRO A 198 14.22 -8.02 -5.91
N THR A 199 15.36 -8.24 -5.26
CA THR A 199 16.45 -7.26 -5.18
C THR A 199 17.51 -7.58 -6.22
N PHE A 200 17.78 -6.61 -7.09
CA PHE A 200 18.80 -6.66 -8.13
C PHE A 200 20.05 -5.91 -7.70
N LYS A 201 21.21 -6.51 -7.96
CA LYS A 201 22.52 -5.92 -7.72
C LYS A 201 23.34 -5.93 -8.99
N TRP A 202 24.00 -4.82 -9.30
CA TRP A 202 24.91 -4.72 -10.43
C TRP A 202 26.06 -3.74 -10.16
N ARG A 203 27.08 -3.78 -11.01
CA ARG A 203 28.19 -2.81 -11.02
C ARG A 203 28.32 -2.19 -12.40
N LEU A 204 28.89 -0.99 -12.46
CA LEU A 204 29.37 -0.42 -13.72
C LEU A 204 30.89 -0.62 -13.83
N PRO A 205 31.45 -0.58 -15.06
CA PRO A 205 32.89 -0.59 -15.24
C PRO A 205 33.55 0.57 -14.49
N ALA A 206 34.77 0.34 -13.98
CA ALA A 206 35.52 1.37 -13.27
C ALA A 206 35.71 2.62 -14.14
N GLY A 207 35.36 3.78 -13.59
CA GLY A 207 35.39 5.08 -14.25
C GLY A 207 34.08 5.48 -14.94
N ALA A 208 33.11 4.57 -15.10
CA ALA A 208 31.81 4.86 -15.69
C ALA A 208 30.76 5.29 -14.65
N GLU A 209 31.02 5.09 -13.35
CA GLU A 209 29.99 5.17 -12.30
C GLU A 209 29.38 6.56 -12.15
N ALA A 210 30.16 7.61 -12.37
CA ALA A 210 29.67 8.99 -12.34
C ALA A 210 28.97 9.42 -13.64
N GLY A 211 29.09 8.66 -14.73
CA GLY A 211 28.61 9.04 -16.07
C GLY A 211 27.18 8.60 -16.42
N TYR A 212 26.56 7.78 -15.58
CA TYR A 212 25.26 7.14 -15.86
C TYR A 212 24.28 7.32 -14.69
N PRO A 213 23.55 8.46 -14.63
CA PRO A 213 22.62 8.81 -13.55
C PRO A 213 21.32 8.00 -13.55
N ALA A 214 21.13 7.14 -14.55
CA ALA A 214 19.92 6.37 -14.71
C ALA A 214 20.23 4.95 -15.16
N PHE A 215 19.23 4.07 -15.01
CA PHE A 215 19.28 2.70 -15.48
C PHE A 215 17.90 2.23 -15.94
N ALA A 216 17.86 1.07 -16.59
CA ALA A 216 16.63 0.29 -16.75
C ALA A 216 16.90 -1.20 -16.57
N ILE A 217 15.90 -1.94 -16.12
CA ILE A 217 15.90 -3.40 -16.01
C ILE A 217 14.81 -3.97 -16.92
N GLU A 218 15.15 -5.08 -17.59
CA GLU A 218 14.21 -5.91 -18.33
C GLU A 218 14.16 -7.31 -17.71
N ILE A 219 12.96 -7.85 -17.54
CA ILE A 219 12.71 -9.21 -17.02
C ILE A 219 11.89 -10.01 -18.03
N ARG A 220 12.35 -11.23 -18.31
CA ARG A 220 11.67 -12.20 -19.18
C ARG A 220 11.43 -13.52 -18.44
N ARG A 221 10.36 -14.23 -18.79
CA ARG A 221 10.05 -15.56 -18.21
C ARG A 221 10.57 -16.69 -19.09
N GLY A 222 11.12 -17.72 -18.45
CA GLY A 222 11.47 -19.02 -19.05
C GLY A 222 12.78 -19.04 -19.86
N SER A 223 13.09 -18.00 -20.63
CA SER A 223 14.34 -17.90 -21.41
C SER A 223 14.70 -16.44 -21.74
N GLU A 224 15.91 -16.22 -22.26
CA GLU A 224 16.39 -14.93 -22.77
C GLU A 224 15.55 -14.38 -23.94
N SER A 225 14.93 -15.28 -24.71
CA SER A 225 14.00 -14.94 -25.80
C SER A 225 12.52 -15.09 -25.39
N GLY A 226 12.25 -15.32 -24.10
CA GLY A 226 10.91 -15.52 -23.58
C GLY A 226 10.08 -14.24 -23.54
N THR A 227 8.86 -14.37 -23.01
CA THR A 227 7.92 -13.25 -22.83
C THR A 227 8.53 -12.18 -21.93
N VAL A 228 8.50 -10.92 -22.36
CA VAL A 228 8.81 -9.76 -21.52
C VAL A 228 7.73 -9.64 -20.46
N VAL A 229 8.11 -9.90 -19.22
CA VAL A 229 7.21 -9.85 -18.07
C VAL A 229 7.15 -8.44 -17.54
N TRP A 230 8.29 -7.75 -17.51
CA TRP A 230 8.36 -6.42 -16.92
C TRP A 230 9.56 -5.63 -17.43
N HIS A 231 9.39 -4.31 -17.49
CA HIS A 231 10.44 -3.35 -17.81
C HIS A 231 10.32 -2.17 -16.87
N SER A 232 11.41 -1.75 -16.23
CA SER A 232 11.36 -0.67 -15.23
C SER A 232 11.11 0.71 -15.86
N GLY A 233 11.37 0.85 -17.16
CA GLY A 233 11.61 2.17 -17.76
C GLY A 233 12.92 2.77 -17.23
N ALA A 234 13.22 4.00 -17.64
CA ALA A 234 14.37 4.72 -17.10
C ALA A 234 14.08 5.13 -15.65
N GLN A 235 14.98 4.76 -14.74
CA GLN A 235 14.91 5.05 -13.31
C GLN A 235 16.21 5.73 -12.89
N ALA A 236 16.16 6.62 -11.88
CA ALA A 236 17.37 7.18 -11.28
C ALA A 236 18.19 6.04 -10.63
N VAL A 237 19.50 6.04 -10.83
CA VAL A 237 20.35 4.95 -10.34
C VAL A 237 20.41 4.94 -8.82
N PRO A 238 20.16 3.81 -8.11
CA PRO A 238 20.31 3.75 -6.67
C PRO A 238 21.74 4.04 -6.26
N SER A 239 21.92 4.18 -4.97
CA SER A 239 23.23 4.41 -4.41
C SER A 239 24.08 3.13 -4.38
N ARG A 240 25.39 3.30 -4.26
CA ARG A 240 26.34 2.16 -4.28
C ARG A 240 26.66 1.75 -2.85
N ASN A 241 26.67 0.45 -2.58
CA ASN A 241 27.24 -0.04 -1.33
C ASN A 241 28.78 0.09 -1.31
N ALA A 242 29.40 -0.26 -0.18
CA ALA A 242 30.85 -0.22 0.00
C ALA A 242 31.63 -1.07 -1.03
N GLU A 243 30.97 -2.07 -1.61
CA GLU A 243 31.52 -2.95 -2.65
C GLU A 243 31.37 -2.37 -4.08
N GLY A 244 30.79 -1.18 -4.22
CA GLY A 244 30.54 -0.51 -5.50
C GLY A 244 29.33 -1.05 -6.26
N GLU A 245 28.44 -1.78 -5.59
CA GLU A 245 27.23 -2.36 -6.16
C GLU A 245 26.04 -1.44 -5.99
N TYR A 246 25.35 -1.21 -7.08
CA TYR A 246 24.01 -0.65 -7.08
C TYR A 246 23.03 -1.71 -6.57
N VAL A 247 22.25 -1.39 -5.55
CA VAL A 247 21.25 -2.30 -4.96
C VAL A 247 19.86 -1.71 -5.16
N TRP A 248 19.00 -2.45 -5.85
CA TRP A 248 17.66 -1.98 -6.18
C TRP A 248 16.60 -3.06 -5.97
N GLU A 249 15.62 -2.77 -5.13
CA GLU A 249 14.47 -3.64 -4.95
C GLU A 249 13.35 -3.24 -5.92
N ALA A 250 12.98 -4.15 -6.82
CA ALA A 250 12.01 -3.83 -7.87
C ALA A 250 10.59 -3.66 -7.28
N PRO A 251 9.79 -2.70 -7.75
CA PRO A 251 8.40 -2.49 -7.33
C PRO A 251 7.46 -3.44 -8.08
N ILE A 252 7.81 -4.73 -8.10
CA ILE A 252 6.97 -5.81 -8.63
C ILE A 252 6.88 -6.93 -7.61
N TYR A 253 5.72 -7.56 -7.52
CA TYR A 253 5.37 -8.48 -6.44
C TYR A 253 5.06 -9.85 -7.00
N ALA A 254 5.52 -10.89 -6.31
CA ALA A 254 5.21 -12.27 -6.66
C ALA A 254 3.70 -12.52 -6.72
N ASN A 255 3.27 -13.27 -7.72
CA ASN A 255 1.86 -13.62 -8.00
C ASN A 255 0.93 -12.45 -8.32
N THR A 256 1.45 -11.24 -8.50
CA THR A 256 0.66 -10.07 -8.90
C THR A 256 0.58 -9.93 -10.41
N ARG A 257 -0.59 -9.50 -10.89
CA ARG A 257 -0.82 -9.08 -12.28
C ARG A 257 -0.22 -7.70 -12.52
N LEU A 258 0.62 -7.61 -13.54
CA LEU A 258 1.33 -6.40 -13.96
C LEU A 258 0.51 -5.62 -15.01
N PRO A 259 0.79 -4.32 -15.23
CA PRO A 259 0.05 -3.48 -16.18
C PRO A 259 0.02 -3.99 -17.63
N ASN A 260 1.01 -4.81 -18.02
CA ASN A 260 1.05 -5.45 -19.34
C ASN A 260 0.24 -6.76 -19.43
N GLY A 261 -0.56 -7.09 -18.40
CA GLY A 261 -1.37 -8.29 -18.30
C GLY A 261 -0.59 -9.56 -17.95
N GLN A 262 0.73 -9.52 -17.78
CA GLN A 262 1.51 -10.66 -17.31
C GLN A 262 1.38 -10.81 -15.78
N VAL A 263 1.47 -12.04 -15.29
CA VAL A 263 1.56 -12.32 -13.85
C VAL A 263 3.00 -12.66 -13.50
N PHE A 264 3.53 -12.02 -12.44
CA PHE A 264 4.87 -12.31 -11.92
C PHE A 264 4.85 -13.55 -11.02
N LEU A 265 4.51 -14.69 -11.63
CA LEU A 265 4.32 -16.00 -11.00
C LEU A 265 5.51 -16.42 -10.12
N SER A 266 5.20 -16.86 -8.91
CA SER A 266 6.10 -17.67 -8.09
C SER A 266 6.34 -19.05 -8.74
N ASN A 267 7.35 -19.76 -8.25
CA ASN A 267 7.83 -21.06 -8.75
C ASN A 267 8.20 -21.04 -10.25
N ALA A 268 8.64 -19.88 -10.74
CA ALA A 268 9.00 -19.68 -12.14
C ALA A 268 10.44 -19.22 -12.31
N ILE A 269 11.01 -19.56 -13.48
CA ILE A 269 12.35 -19.12 -13.88
C ILE A 269 12.24 -17.81 -14.64
N TYR A 270 13.04 -16.84 -14.23
CA TYR A 270 13.15 -15.54 -14.86
C TYR A 270 14.58 -15.24 -15.30
N TYR A 271 14.68 -14.45 -16.35
CA TYR A 271 15.92 -13.90 -16.88
C TYR A 271 15.83 -12.39 -16.77
N TRP A 272 16.91 -11.75 -16.31
CA TRP A 272 16.98 -10.31 -16.19
C TRP A 272 18.29 -9.77 -16.75
N ARG A 273 18.25 -8.50 -17.13
CA ARG A 273 19.40 -7.70 -17.55
C ARG A 273 19.18 -6.25 -17.17
N VAL A 274 20.27 -5.49 -17.09
CA VAL A 274 20.28 -4.08 -16.71
C VAL A 274 21.09 -3.28 -17.72
N ILE A 275 20.68 -2.04 -17.97
CA ILE A 275 21.35 -1.12 -18.89
C ILE A 275 21.62 0.22 -18.20
N ALA A 276 22.83 0.75 -18.41
CA ALA A 276 23.22 2.06 -17.94
C ALA A 276 22.65 3.15 -18.86
N MET A 277 22.16 4.26 -18.29
CA MET A 277 21.51 5.33 -19.04
C MET A 277 22.00 6.72 -18.61
N ASN A 278 22.05 7.63 -19.57
CA ASN A 278 22.34 9.05 -19.36
C ASN A 278 21.62 9.87 -20.46
N ALA A 279 21.83 11.18 -20.51
CA ALA A 279 21.15 12.04 -21.47
C ALA A 279 21.37 11.62 -22.95
N LYS A 280 22.57 11.16 -23.31
CA LYS A 280 22.88 10.63 -24.65
C LYS A 280 22.23 9.26 -24.87
N PHE A 281 22.37 8.37 -23.90
CA PHE A 281 21.88 6.99 -23.92
C PHE A 281 20.55 6.86 -23.16
N SER A 282 19.58 7.70 -23.51
CA SER A 282 18.30 7.83 -22.81
C SER A 282 17.24 6.81 -23.19
N THR A 283 17.52 5.98 -24.19
CA THR A 283 16.61 4.94 -24.70
C THR A 283 17.24 3.56 -24.55
N THR A 284 16.36 2.55 -24.51
CA THR A 284 16.74 1.15 -24.42
C THR A 284 16.66 0.49 -25.79
N PRO A 285 17.69 -0.25 -26.23
CA PRO A 285 17.62 -1.05 -27.45
C PRO A 285 16.51 -2.10 -27.38
N THR A 286 15.77 -2.27 -28.47
CA THR A 286 14.65 -3.23 -28.56
C THR A 286 15.07 -4.64 -28.98
N THR A 287 16.31 -4.82 -29.45
CA THR A 287 16.84 -6.11 -29.89
C THR A 287 17.41 -6.92 -28.73
N THR A 288 17.14 -8.23 -28.71
CA THR A 288 17.65 -9.15 -27.68
C THR A 288 19.15 -9.36 -27.78
N SER A 289 19.75 -9.19 -28.97
CA SER A 289 21.18 -9.36 -29.24
C SER A 289 22.03 -8.11 -28.96
N SER A 290 21.46 -7.04 -28.41
CA SER A 290 22.21 -5.82 -28.11
C SER A 290 23.29 -6.07 -27.04
N THR A 291 24.51 -5.62 -27.33
CA THR A 291 25.64 -5.66 -26.40
C THR A 291 25.67 -4.48 -25.42
N GLU A 292 24.71 -3.54 -25.53
CA GLU A 292 24.60 -2.40 -24.63
C GLU A 292 23.99 -2.77 -23.27
N TRP A 293 23.17 -3.83 -23.26
CA TRP A 293 22.67 -4.41 -22.03
C TRP A 293 23.73 -5.27 -21.34
N SER A 294 23.61 -5.46 -20.03
CA SER A 294 24.32 -6.52 -19.33
C SER A 294 24.00 -7.90 -19.94
N SER A 295 24.90 -8.87 -19.73
CA SER A 295 24.59 -10.27 -20.05
C SER A 295 23.35 -10.72 -19.28
N TRP A 296 22.48 -11.50 -19.90
CA TRP A 296 21.36 -12.14 -19.20
C TRP A 296 21.84 -12.94 -18.00
N LYS A 297 21.12 -12.80 -16.89
CA LYS A 297 21.26 -13.63 -15.69
C LYS A 297 19.92 -14.22 -15.34
N LYS A 298 19.94 -15.45 -14.83
CA LYS A 298 18.73 -16.19 -14.47
C LYS A 298 18.57 -16.30 -12.96
N PHE A 299 17.33 -16.32 -12.50
CA PHE A 299 16.93 -16.59 -11.11
C PHE A 299 15.63 -17.38 -11.07
N ARG A 300 15.34 -17.97 -9.92
CA ARG A 300 14.07 -18.65 -9.62
C ARG A 300 13.32 -17.82 -8.61
N LEU A 301 12.13 -17.38 -8.95
CA LEU A 301 11.22 -16.78 -7.98
C LEU A 301 10.56 -17.93 -7.22
N ASP A 302 10.77 -18.02 -5.91
CA ASP A 302 10.38 -19.15 -5.07
C ASP A 302 9.70 -18.62 -3.80
N VAL A 303 8.66 -17.84 -4.01
CA VAL A 303 7.89 -17.15 -2.97
C VAL A 303 6.71 -18.05 -2.59
N ASN A 304 6.92 -18.85 -1.55
CA ASN A 304 5.98 -19.89 -1.10
C ASN A 304 5.62 -19.73 0.38
N ALA A 305 4.75 -20.62 0.86
CA ALA A 305 4.41 -20.71 2.28
C ALA A 305 5.68 -20.88 3.14
N PRO A 306 5.69 -20.41 4.40
CA PRO A 306 6.90 -20.34 5.22
C PRO A 306 7.73 -21.62 5.27
N LEU A 307 7.11 -22.79 5.44
CA LEU A 307 7.84 -24.07 5.52
C LEU A 307 8.62 -24.42 4.25
N GLU A 308 8.34 -23.75 3.13
CA GLU A 308 8.99 -23.89 1.83
C GLU A 308 9.80 -22.65 1.43
N SER A 309 9.85 -21.61 2.26
CA SER A 309 10.33 -20.26 1.88
C SER A 309 11.76 -19.94 2.34
N SER A 310 12.55 -20.94 2.73
CA SER A 310 13.92 -20.75 3.24
C SER A 310 14.02 -19.73 4.40
N GLY A 311 13.01 -19.68 5.25
CA GLY A 311 12.98 -18.79 6.42
C GLY A 311 12.12 -17.54 6.26
N TYR A 312 11.47 -17.30 5.13
CA TYR A 312 10.64 -16.12 4.96
C TYR A 312 9.25 -16.24 5.60
N GLY A 313 8.84 -15.22 6.32
CA GLY A 313 7.51 -15.12 6.93
C GLY A 313 6.40 -14.77 5.93
N SER A 314 5.17 -14.94 6.41
CA SER A 314 3.94 -14.65 5.65
C SER A 314 2.84 -14.07 6.53
N VAL A 315 1.84 -13.51 5.86
CA VAL A 315 0.57 -13.10 6.44
C VAL A 315 -0.55 -13.46 5.47
N GLU A 316 -1.71 -13.77 6.00
CA GLU A 316 -2.90 -14.09 5.22
C GLU A 316 -4.04 -13.14 5.58
N ALA A 317 -4.96 -12.96 4.66
CA ALA A 317 -6.15 -12.16 4.89
C ALA A 317 -7.43 -12.83 4.38
N ARG A 318 -8.52 -12.52 5.07
CA ARG A 318 -9.89 -12.81 4.68
C ARG A 318 -10.53 -11.48 4.30
N VAL A 319 -10.63 -11.24 3.00
CA VAL A 319 -11.13 -9.98 2.45
C VAL A 319 -12.56 -10.17 1.99
N LYS A 320 -13.43 -9.23 2.33
CA LYS A 320 -14.81 -9.19 1.82
C LYS A 320 -15.18 -7.83 1.25
N TYR A 321 -16.17 -7.86 0.38
CA TYR A 321 -16.81 -6.68 -0.17
C TYR A 321 -18.31 -6.96 -0.32
N TYR A 322 -19.13 -6.14 0.33
CA TYR A 322 -20.61 -6.22 0.28
C TYR A 322 -21.24 -5.09 -0.52
N GLY A 323 -20.43 -4.19 -1.07
CA GLY A 323 -20.92 -3.05 -1.84
C GLY A 323 -21.48 -3.44 -3.22
N PRO A 324 -22.18 -2.51 -3.89
CA PRO A 324 -22.89 -2.79 -5.12
C PRO A 324 -22.00 -2.87 -6.37
N ALA A 325 -20.74 -2.42 -6.31
CA ALA A 325 -19.81 -2.37 -7.45
C ALA A 325 -19.14 -3.73 -7.70
N THR A 326 -19.92 -4.69 -8.20
CA THR A 326 -19.48 -6.08 -8.38
C THR A 326 -19.23 -6.46 -9.84
N ALA A 327 -19.50 -5.59 -10.80
CA ALA A 327 -19.37 -5.89 -12.22
C ALA A 327 -17.91 -5.88 -12.71
N MET A 328 -17.02 -5.18 -12.02
CA MET A 328 -15.62 -4.96 -12.38
C MET A 328 -14.65 -5.38 -11.25
N LEU A 329 -14.77 -6.61 -10.76
CA LEU A 329 -13.87 -7.12 -9.71
C LEU A 329 -12.68 -7.92 -10.25
N ALA A 330 -12.83 -8.57 -11.41
CA ALA A 330 -11.80 -9.43 -11.98
C ALA A 330 -10.49 -8.66 -12.25
N ASP A 331 -9.37 -9.21 -11.79
CA ASP A 331 -8.02 -8.64 -11.91
C ASP A 331 -7.79 -7.29 -11.19
N ARG A 332 -8.75 -6.82 -10.38
CA ARG A 332 -8.76 -5.45 -9.83
C ARG A 332 -8.71 -5.38 -8.31
N VAL A 333 -9.06 -6.46 -7.60
CA VAL A 333 -9.04 -6.45 -6.13
C VAL A 333 -7.63 -6.75 -5.64
N LYS A 334 -7.00 -5.72 -5.06
CA LYS A 334 -5.62 -5.73 -4.59
C LYS A 334 -5.59 -5.86 -3.07
N VAL A 335 -4.68 -6.67 -2.55
CA VAL A 335 -4.36 -6.74 -1.13
C VAL A 335 -2.88 -6.45 -0.98
N GLN A 336 -2.55 -5.42 -0.20
CA GLN A 336 -1.19 -4.92 -0.04
C GLN A 336 -0.75 -4.97 1.42
N VAL A 337 0.55 -5.23 1.60
CA VAL A 337 1.19 -5.28 2.91
C VAL A 337 2.21 -4.15 3.03
N TYR A 338 2.14 -3.37 4.10
CA TYR A 338 3.01 -2.25 4.40
C TYR A 338 3.76 -2.44 5.73
N ARG A 339 4.92 -1.78 5.86
CA ARG A 339 5.70 -1.72 7.11
C ARG A 339 5.29 -0.56 8.03
N ASN A 340 4.26 0.19 7.66
CA ASN A 340 3.77 1.33 8.42
C ASN A 340 2.23 1.33 8.41
N ALA A 341 1.64 1.85 9.49
CA ALA A 341 0.20 1.91 9.68
C ALA A 341 -0.52 2.94 8.79
N ALA A 342 0.23 3.80 8.09
CA ALA A 342 -0.33 4.80 7.20
C ALA A 342 -0.50 4.30 5.75
N PHE A 343 -0.10 3.06 5.46
CA PHE A 343 -0.21 2.44 4.13
C PHE A 343 0.45 3.27 3.01
N VAL A 344 1.52 4.01 3.34
CA VAL A 344 2.26 4.84 2.39
C VAL A 344 3.57 4.20 1.95
N GLY A 345 4.03 4.58 0.75
CA GLY A 345 5.28 4.12 0.16
C GLY A 345 5.08 2.89 -0.72
N THR A 346 6.15 2.12 -0.94
CA THR A 346 6.07 0.88 -1.72
C THR A 346 5.66 -0.28 -0.81
N PRO A 347 4.60 -1.04 -1.14
CA PRO A 347 4.26 -2.28 -0.44
C PRO A 347 5.46 -3.23 -0.31
N ALA A 348 5.44 -4.05 0.74
CA ALA A 348 6.36 -5.16 0.91
C ALA A 348 5.93 -6.38 0.08
N ALA A 349 4.62 -6.62 -0.02
CA ALA A 349 4.01 -7.62 -0.89
C ALA A 349 2.64 -7.13 -1.37
N GLU A 350 2.18 -7.70 -2.47
CA GLU A 350 0.84 -7.51 -3.01
C GLU A 350 0.29 -8.86 -3.48
N TYR A 351 -1.02 -9.03 -3.40
CA TYR A 351 -1.75 -10.13 -4.00
C TYR A 351 -2.96 -9.57 -4.77
N THR A 352 -3.26 -10.14 -5.94
CA THR A 352 -4.46 -9.79 -6.71
C THR A 352 -5.43 -10.97 -6.63
N LEU A 353 -6.64 -10.76 -6.10
CA LEU A 353 -7.63 -11.82 -5.97
C LEU A 353 -8.04 -12.35 -7.35
N ALA A 354 -8.14 -13.68 -7.48
CA ALA A 354 -8.55 -14.35 -8.70
C ALA A 354 -9.27 -15.67 -8.41
N GLY A 355 -10.06 -16.17 -9.37
CA GLY A 355 -10.71 -17.48 -9.25
C GLY A 355 -11.56 -17.62 -7.99
N THR A 356 -11.36 -18.69 -7.22
CA THR A 356 -12.09 -18.97 -5.97
C THR A 356 -11.84 -17.93 -4.89
N ASP A 357 -10.64 -17.33 -4.84
CA ASP A 357 -10.32 -16.26 -3.89
C ASP A 357 -11.18 -15.02 -4.16
N LEU A 358 -11.39 -14.69 -5.45
CA LEU A 358 -12.28 -13.61 -5.86
C LEU A 358 -13.76 -13.94 -5.61
N THR A 359 -14.18 -15.18 -5.84
CA THR A 359 -15.55 -15.60 -5.51
C THR A 359 -15.86 -15.50 -4.02
N ALA A 360 -14.88 -15.79 -3.15
CA ALA A 360 -15.05 -15.69 -1.70
C ALA A 360 -15.23 -14.25 -1.21
N LEU A 361 -14.78 -13.25 -1.97
CA LEU A 361 -14.87 -11.82 -1.64
C LEU A 361 -16.31 -11.34 -1.42
N THR A 362 -17.23 -11.75 -2.30
CA THR A 362 -18.63 -11.29 -2.27
C THR A 362 -19.59 -12.37 -1.77
N ALA A 363 -19.08 -13.54 -1.39
CA ALA A 363 -19.89 -14.60 -0.81
C ALA A 363 -20.41 -14.17 0.59
N LEU A 364 -21.67 -14.49 0.89
CA LEU A 364 -22.25 -14.25 2.22
C LEU A 364 -21.84 -15.29 3.27
N THR A 365 -21.16 -16.36 2.85
CA THR A 365 -20.64 -17.38 3.77
C THR A 365 -19.53 -16.83 4.66
N ALA A 366 -19.30 -17.48 5.80
CA ALA A 366 -18.20 -17.19 6.72
C ALA A 366 -16.87 -16.83 6.01
N PRO A 367 -16.15 -15.80 6.48
CA PRO A 367 -14.90 -15.38 5.87
C PRO A 367 -13.86 -16.51 5.83
N ALA A 368 -13.36 -16.76 4.62
CA ALA A 368 -12.28 -17.70 4.35
C ALA A 368 -11.05 -16.97 3.82
N VAL A 369 -9.86 -17.55 4.05
CA VAL A 369 -8.60 -16.98 3.53
C VAL A 369 -8.64 -16.95 2.01
N ASN A 370 -8.62 -15.74 1.46
CA ASN A 370 -8.60 -15.49 0.03
C ASN A 370 -7.40 -14.65 -0.42
N ALA A 371 -6.57 -14.15 0.50
CA ALA A 371 -5.31 -13.50 0.15
C ALA A 371 -4.14 -14.07 0.94
N ARG A 372 -3.06 -14.40 0.24
CA ARG A 372 -1.87 -15.06 0.79
C ARG A 372 -0.62 -14.28 0.39
N LEU A 373 -0.01 -13.59 1.36
CA LEU A 373 1.13 -12.71 1.13
C LEU A 373 2.40 -13.32 1.74
N TYR A 374 3.28 -13.81 0.86
CA TYR A 374 4.48 -14.56 1.20
C TYR A 374 5.75 -13.74 0.95
N GLY A 375 6.87 -14.13 1.55
CA GLY A 375 8.18 -13.53 1.25
C GLY A 375 8.44 -12.17 1.93
N LEU A 376 7.86 -11.92 3.11
CA LEU A 376 7.88 -10.61 3.76
C LEU A 376 9.13 -10.32 4.60
N GLN A 377 9.64 -11.30 5.35
CA GLN A 377 10.77 -11.10 6.26
C GLN A 377 11.57 -12.38 6.47
N GLU A 378 12.90 -12.30 6.48
CA GLU A 378 13.80 -13.43 6.69
C GLU A 378 13.81 -13.92 8.15
N SER A 379 14.05 -15.22 8.34
CA SER A 379 14.02 -15.92 9.63
C SER A 379 14.99 -15.30 10.64
N GLY A 380 14.49 -14.98 11.84
CA GLY A 380 15.27 -14.41 12.95
C GLY A 380 14.94 -12.95 13.28
N THR A 381 14.13 -12.29 12.46
CA THR A 381 13.61 -10.96 12.76
C THR A 381 12.08 -11.02 12.67
N ALA A 382 11.36 -10.86 13.77
CA ALA A 382 9.92 -10.62 13.72
C ALA A 382 9.68 -9.17 13.29
N GLY A 383 8.61 -8.91 12.56
CA GLY A 383 8.27 -7.54 12.14
C GLY A 383 6.79 -7.33 12.03
N ARG A 384 6.39 -6.10 12.35
CA ARG A 384 5.01 -5.65 12.24
C ARG A 384 4.71 -5.21 10.83
N TYR A 385 3.64 -5.78 10.28
CA TYR A 385 3.10 -5.44 8.98
C TYR A 385 1.64 -5.02 9.10
N TYR A 386 1.20 -4.15 8.20
CA TYR A 386 -0.16 -3.63 8.15
C TYR A 386 -0.75 -3.94 6.78
N LEU A 387 -2.01 -4.36 6.73
CA LEU A 387 -2.64 -4.80 5.50
C LEU A 387 -3.79 -3.87 5.12
N CYS A 388 -3.88 -3.56 3.83
CA CYS A 388 -5.05 -2.94 3.23
C CYS A 388 -5.48 -3.70 1.98
N ALA A 389 -6.74 -3.53 1.59
CA ALA A 389 -7.28 -4.02 0.34
C ALA A 389 -8.05 -2.89 -0.36
N PHE A 390 -8.06 -2.88 -1.69
CA PHE A 390 -8.83 -1.92 -2.48
C PHE A 390 -9.20 -2.50 -3.84
N ILE A 391 -10.18 -1.88 -4.49
CA ILE A 391 -10.63 -2.23 -5.83
C ILE A 391 -10.08 -1.20 -6.83
N ASP A 392 -9.07 -1.61 -7.60
CA ASP A 392 -8.40 -0.83 -8.66
C ASP A 392 -9.30 -0.71 -9.90
N HIS A 393 -10.29 0.20 -9.82
CA HIS A 393 -11.33 0.38 -10.81
C HIS A 393 -10.81 1.00 -12.11
N ASN A 394 -9.68 1.69 -12.11
CA ASN A 394 -9.09 2.21 -13.35
C ASN A 394 -7.86 1.42 -13.86
N GLN A 395 -7.44 0.36 -13.14
CA GLN A 395 -6.28 -0.49 -13.46
C GLN A 395 -4.94 0.26 -13.50
N ASN A 396 -4.80 1.33 -12.73
CA ASN A 396 -3.54 2.07 -12.65
C ASN A 396 -2.56 1.46 -11.62
N GLY A 397 -3.02 0.49 -10.80
CA GLY A 397 -2.23 -0.20 -9.78
C GLY A 397 -1.98 0.61 -8.50
N VAL A 398 -2.67 1.75 -8.33
CA VAL A 398 -2.52 2.68 -7.21
C VAL A 398 -3.91 3.06 -6.70
N ARG A 399 -4.12 2.92 -5.40
CA ARG A 399 -5.38 3.31 -4.77
C ARG A 399 -5.62 4.82 -4.93
N ASP A 400 -6.67 5.18 -5.66
CA ASP A 400 -7.15 6.54 -5.76
C ASP A 400 -8.12 6.87 -4.61
N ALA A 401 -8.37 8.17 -4.38
CA ALA A 401 -9.22 8.63 -3.27
C ALA A 401 -10.65 8.06 -3.32
N TRP A 402 -11.20 7.95 -4.54
CA TRP A 402 -12.56 7.48 -4.85
C TRP A 402 -12.68 5.95 -4.93
N GLU A 403 -11.56 5.22 -4.87
CA GLU A 403 -11.63 3.76 -4.96
C GLU A 403 -12.00 3.14 -3.61
N SER A 404 -12.97 2.22 -3.63
CA SER A 404 -13.38 1.43 -2.47
C SER A 404 -12.20 0.69 -1.88
N TRP A 405 -12.06 0.76 -0.57
CA TRP A 405 -10.91 0.23 0.15
C TRP A 405 -11.23 -0.15 1.58
N GLY A 406 -10.31 -0.90 2.20
CA GLY A 406 -10.39 -1.31 3.59
C GLY A 406 -9.02 -1.63 4.13
N TYR A 407 -8.92 -1.79 5.45
CA TYR A 407 -7.69 -2.20 6.11
C TYR A 407 -7.96 -3.02 7.35
N ALA A 408 -6.98 -3.84 7.71
CA ALA A 408 -7.05 -4.62 8.94
C ALA A 408 -7.02 -3.66 10.14
N ASN A 409 -8.07 -3.69 10.95
CA ASN A 409 -8.26 -2.80 12.09
C ASN A 409 -8.59 -3.61 13.35
N PHE A 410 -8.93 -2.92 14.44
CA PHE A 410 -9.30 -3.55 15.70
C PHE A 410 -10.82 -3.57 15.90
N TYR A 411 -11.65 -3.32 14.89
CA TYR A 411 -13.08 -3.41 15.07
C TYR A 411 -13.45 -4.86 15.39
N GLY A 412 -14.34 -5.06 16.36
CA GLY A 412 -14.68 -6.39 16.90
C GLY A 412 -13.61 -6.99 17.81
N VAL A 413 -12.46 -6.31 17.96
CA VAL A 413 -11.30 -6.79 18.74
C VAL A 413 -11.03 -5.83 19.91
N ASN A 414 -10.91 -4.53 19.66
CA ASN A 414 -10.69 -3.51 20.68
C ASN A 414 -11.72 -2.37 20.55
N PRO A 415 -12.70 -2.28 21.47
CA PRO A 415 -13.74 -1.24 21.41
C PRO A 415 -13.24 0.17 21.72
N GLU A 416 -12.05 0.33 22.32
CA GLU A 416 -11.49 1.66 22.60
C GLU A 416 -10.87 2.29 21.36
N THR A 417 -10.32 1.47 20.45
CA THR A 417 -9.64 1.94 19.23
C THR A 417 -10.02 1.10 18.00
N PRO A 418 -11.31 0.91 17.70
CA PRO A 418 -11.76 -0.06 16.70
C PRO A 418 -11.20 0.23 15.31
N TYR A 419 -11.11 1.49 14.92
CA TYR A 419 -10.60 1.89 13.60
C TYR A 419 -9.07 2.08 13.55
N SER A 420 -8.33 1.74 14.61
CA SER A 420 -6.87 1.82 14.53
C SER A 420 -6.30 0.68 13.67
N PRO A 421 -5.32 0.92 12.79
CA PRO A 421 -4.70 -0.15 12.02
C PRO A 421 -4.07 -1.21 12.92
N ARG A 422 -4.47 -2.46 12.71
CA ARG A 422 -4.00 -3.61 13.47
C ARG A 422 -2.76 -4.21 12.79
N PRO A 423 -1.62 -4.34 13.50
CA PRO A 423 -0.45 -5.00 12.93
C PRO A 423 -0.62 -6.52 12.93
N ALA A 424 -0.10 -7.17 11.90
CA ALA A 424 0.27 -8.58 11.89
C ALA A 424 1.72 -8.73 12.37
N GLU A 425 1.96 -9.58 13.35
CA GLU A 425 3.32 -9.99 13.72
C GLU A 425 3.76 -11.09 12.76
N VAL A 426 4.67 -10.74 11.83
CA VAL A 426 5.18 -11.68 10.84
C VAL A 426 6.49 -12.27 11.32
N ALA A 427 6.52 -13.61 11.35
CA ALA A 427 7.70 -14.40 11.64
C ALA A 427 7.71 -15.67 10.76
N PHE A 428 8.83 -16.37 10.74
CA PHE A 428 8.89 -17.71 10.18
C PHE A 428 8.12 -18.68 11.08
N ALA A 429 6.91 -19.07 10.67
CA ALA A 429 6.02 -19.92 11.45
C ALA A 429 5.20 -20.85 10.54
N ALA A 430 4.81 -22.02 11.07
CA ALA A 430 3.97 -22.97 10.36
C ALA A 430 2.53 -22.45 10.13
N SER A 431 2.04 -21.59 11.04
CA SER A 431 0.75 -20.91 10.92
C SER A 431 0.99 -19.41 10.82
N PRO A 432 0.60 -18.76 9.71
CA PRO A 432 0.68 -17.31 9.58
C PRO A 432 -0.37 -16.61 10.44
N ALA A 433 -0.13 -15.33 10.71
CA ALA A 433 -1.20 -14.45 11.19
C ALA A 433 -2.25 -14.29 10.09
N VAL A 434 -3.52 -14.38 10.47
CA VAL A 434 -4.68 -14.15 9.58
C VAL A 434 -5.39 -12.89 10.05
N LEU A 435 -5.70 -11.99 9.12
CA LEU A 435 -6.40 -10.74 9.41
C LEU A 435 -7.65 -10.58 8.54
N ASP A 436 -8.66 -9.93 9.09
CA ASP A 436 -9.90 -9.62 8.39
C ASP A 436 -9.86 -8.21 7.82
N ILE A 437 -10.36 -8.06 6.59
CA ILE A 437 -10.45 -6.78 5.90
C ILE A 437 -11.82 -6.69 5.22
N VAL A 438 -12.59 -5.68 5.58
CA VAL A 438 -13.81 -5.31 4.85
C VAL A 438 -13.47 -4.14 3.94
N ILE A 439 -13.72 -4.28 2.65
CA ILE A 439 -13.64 -3.16 1.70
C ILE A 439 -14.94 -2.35 1.83
N GLU A 440 -14.79 -1.08 2.14
CA GLU A 440 -15.88 -0.09 2.22
C GLU A 440 -15.84 0.80 0.99
N ASP A 441 -17.02 1.25 0.56
CA ASP A 441 -17.15 2.14 -0.57
C ASP A 441 -16.77 3.58 -0.22
N ALA A 442 -16.11 4.26 -1.14
CA ALA A 442 -15.91 5.70 -1.08
C ALA A 442 -17.13 6.43 -1.65
N ASP A 443 -17.36 7.64 -1.14
CA ASP A 443 -18.36 8.61 -1.59
C ASP A 443 -17.69 9.99 -1.51
N THR A 444 -16.96 10.34 -2.57
CA THR A 444 -16.05 11.49 -2.58
C THR A 444 -16.80 12.81 -2.74
N ASP A 445 -17.94 12.80 -3.43
CA ASP A 445 -18.78 13.98 -3.64
C ASP A 445 -20.00 14.06 -2.69
N GLN A 446 -20.17 13.07 -1.81
CA GLN A 446 -21.10 13.05 -0.68
C GLN A 446 -22.56 13.00 -1.11
N ASP A 447 -22.84 12.26 -2.18
CA ASP A 447 -24.16 12.17 -2.81
C ASP A 447 -24.94 10.90 -2.43
N TRP A 448 -24.31 10.05 -1.59
CA TRP A 448 -24.79 8.76 -1.07
C TRP A 448 -24.76 7.60 -2.09
N PHE A 449 -24.15 7.81 -3.25
CA PHE A 449 -23.84 6.76 -4.20
C PHE A 449 -22.36 6.37 -4.07
N PRO A 450 -22.04 5.06 -4.03
CA PRO A 450 -20.67 4.60 -4.08
C PRO A 450 -19.96 5.02 -5.38
N ASP A 451 -18.85 5.77 -5.26
CA ASP A 451 -18.02 6.22 -6.39
C ASP A 451 -17.65 5.07 -7.33
N ALA A 452 -17.33 3.91 -6.76
CA ALA A 452 -17.00 2.68 -7.48
C ALA A 452 -18.14 2.20 -8.37
N TRP A 453 -19.37 2.23 -7.87
CA TRP A 453 -20.55 1.82 -8.62
C TRP A 453 -20.83 2.79 -9.76
N GLU A 454 -20.70 4.09 -9.50
CA GLU A 454 -20.84 5.12 -10.52
C GLU A 454 -19.82 4.94 -11.65
N TYR A 455 -18.56 4.65 -11.29
CA TYR A 455 -17.52 4.33 -12.24
C TYR A 455 -17.87 3.11 -13.11
N GLU A 456 -18.45 2.04 -12.54
CA GLU A 456 -18.88 0.88 -13.33
C GLU A 456 -19.97 1.23 -14.36
N ARG A 457 -20.82 2.23 -14.08
CA ARG A 457 -21.85 2.70 -15.00
C ARG A 457 -21.30 3.61 -16.07
N ASN A 458 -20.35 4.45 -15.71
CA ASN A 458 -19.76 5.40 -16.62
C ASN A 458 -18.24 5.48 -16.45
N PRO A 459 -17.48 4.49 -16.96
CA PRO A 459 -16.02 4.40 -16.74
C PRO A 459 -15.21 5.47 -17.50
N ALA A 460 -15.88 6.44 -18.13
CA ALA A 460 -15.26 7.52 -18.89
C ALA A 460 -15.83 8.89 -18.48
N GLY A 461 -14.94 9.89 -18.43
CA GLY A 461 -15.34 11.26 -18.14
C GLY A 461 -15.54 11.51 -16.64
N ASP A 462 -16.44 12.44 -16.34
CA ASP A 462 -16.75 12.91 -14.99
C ASP A 462 -17.86 12.03 -14.39
N PHE A 463 -17.48 10.82 -14.00
CA PHE A 463 -18.43 9.74 -13.67
C PHE A 463 -19.29 10.02 -12.44
N LEU A 464 -18.73 10.74 -11.46
CA LEU A 464 -19.40 11.23 -10.25
C LEU A 464 -20.61 12.12 -10.61
N HIS A 465 -20.39 13.19 -11.37
CA HIS A 465 -21.48 14.10 -11.76
C HIS A 465 -22.53 13.47 -12.70
N LEU A 466 -22.18 12.42 -13.43
CA LEU A 466 -23.06 11.82 -14.43
C LEU A 466 -23.97 10.73 -13.86
N THR A 467 -23.67 10.20 -12.67
CA THR A 467 -24.32 9.01 -12.11
C THR A 467 -24.85 9.19 -10.67
N GLY A 468 -24.95 10.45 -10.20
CA GLY A 468 -25.49 10.83 -8.90
C GLY A 468 -26.97 11.31 -8.86
N PRO A 469 -27.41 11.99 -7.79
CA PRO A 469 -28.77 12.53 -7.64
C PRO A 469 -29.06 13.67 -8.63
N ALA A 470 -30.34 13.97 -8.84
CA ALA A 470 -30.79 15.01 -9.78
C ALA A 470 -30.45 16.44 -9.30
N ASP A 471 -30.13 17.36 -10.22
CA ASP A 471 -29.89 18.81 -9.99
C ASP A 471 -31.12 19.61 -9.46
N SER A 472 -32.17 18.92 -9.01
CA SER A 472 -33.46 19.48 -8.62
C SER A 472 -33.42 19.99 -7.17
N THR A 473 -34.15 21.07 -6.88
CA THR A 473 -34.22 21.71 -5.54
C THR A 473 -34.93 20.87 -4.45
N ALA A 474 -35.33 19.64 -4.75
CA ALA A 474 -35.82 18.69 -3.77
C ALA A 474 -34.61 17.89 -3.24
N GLY A 475 -34.36 17.97 -1.92
CA GLY A 475 -33.18 17.38 -1.29
C GLY A 475 -32.98 15.89 -1.59
N ASP A 476 -31.68 15.53 -1.63
CA ASP A 476 -31.05 14.31 -1.08
C ASP A 476 -31.65 12.91 -1.38
N THR A 477 -32.67 12.78 -2.24
CA THR A 477 -33.38 11.51 -2.44
C THR A 477 -33.84 11.23 -3.88
N GLU A 478 -33.64 12.15 -4.83
CA GLU A 478 -34.14 11.99 -6.20
C GLU A 478 -33.02 11.49 -7.13
N ILE A 479 -33.06 10.20 -7.47
CA ILE A 479 -32.19 9.58 -8.49
C ILE A 479 -32.26 10.41 -9.79
N ASN A 480 -31.11 10.74 -10.40
CA ASN A 480 -31.08 11.48 -11.67
C ASN A 480 -32.05 10.85 -12.71
N PRO A 481 -33.02 11.60 -13.27
CA PRO A 481 -33.96 11.07 -14.26
C PRO A 481 -33.30 10.49 -15.52
N GLN A 482 -32.07 10.92 -15.83
CA GLN A 482 -31.25 10.37 -16.92
C GLN A 482 -30.74 8.95 -16.57
N LEU A 483 -30.58 8.64 -15.28
CA LEU A 483 -30.24 7.32 -14.77
C LEU A 483 -31.37 6.31 -15.00
N LEU A 484 -32.64 6.72 -14.82
CA LEU A 484 -33.82 5.90 -15.12
C LEU A 484 -33.94 5.52 -16.61
N ALA A 485 -33.37 6.34 -17.51
CA ALA A 485 -33.32 6.03 -18.94
C ALA A 485 -32.13 5.12 -19.33
N GLN A 486 -31.13 4.98 -18.45
CA GLN A 486 -29.90 4.21 -18.68
C GLN A 486 -29.84 2.90 -17.89
N LEU A 487 -30.63 2.76 -16.81
CA LEU A 487 -30.70 1.55 -15.99
C LEU A 487 -31.76 0.56 -16.51
N THR A 488 -31.36 -0.68 -16.74
CA THR A 488 -32.27 -1.83 -16.91
C THR A 488 -32.71 -2.44 -15.56
N ILE A 489 -32.43 -1.76 -14.44
CA ILE A 489 -32.57 -2.28 -13.08
C ILE A 489 -33.57 -1.39 -12.32
N ALA A 490 -34.50 -2.01 -11.59
CA ALA A 490 -35.46 -1.29 -10.76
C ALA A 490 -34.76 -0.57 -9.59
N PRO A 491 -35.11 0.70 -9.27
CA PRO A 491 -34.52 1.47 -8.17
C PRO A 491 -34.52 0.76 -6.82
N THR A 492 -35.50 -0.11 -6.57
CA THR A 492 -35.59 -0.95 -5.38
C THR A 492 -34.41 -1.91 -5.21
N ALA A 493 -33.82 -2.42 -6.30
CA ALA A 493 -32.67 -3.32 -6.23
C ALA A 493 -31.36 -2.58 -5.84
N PHE A 494 -31.29 -1.28 -6.10
CA PHE A 494 -30.15 -0.44 -5.74
C PHE A 494 -30.13 -0.13 -4.23
N PHE A 495 -31.27 0.29 -3.66
CA PHE A 495 -31.35 0.54 -2.23
C PHE A 495 -31.21 -0.74 -1.39
N THR A 496 -31.63 -1.91 -1.90
CA THR A 496 -31.36 -3.18 -1.22
C THR A 496 -29.89 -3.60 -1.25
N THR A 497 -29.11 -3.16 -2.26
CA THR A 497 -27.68 -3.49 -2.36
C THR A 497 -26.81 -2.52 -1.54
N LEU A 498 -27.18 -1.24 -1.47
CA LEU A 498 -26.63 -0.29 -0.49
C LEU A 498 -26.86 -0.72 0.96
N ALA A 499 -27.99 -1.37 1.23
CA ALA A 499 -28.37 -1.81 2.56
C ALA A 499 -27.76 -3.16 2.98
N LEU A 500 -26.93 -3.82 2.16
CA LEU A 500 -26.34 -5.13 2.49
C LEU A 500 -25.49 -5.08 3.77
N GLY A 501 -24.80 -3.97 4.04
CA GLY A 501 -24.09 -3.78 5.32
C GLY A 501 -24.99 -3.63 6.55
N SER A 502 -26.31 -3.50 6.37
CA SER A 502 -27.34 -3.45 7.41
C SER A 502 -28.38 -4.57 7.26
N THR A 503 -28.15 -5.49 6.32
CA THR A 503 -29.02 -6.64 6.10
C THR A 503 -28.67 -7.68 7.16
N ASP A 504 -29.68 -8.36 7.68
CA ASP A 504 -29.57 -9.48 8.61
C ASP A 504 -30.24 -10.64 7.86
N ALA A 505 -29.45 -11.35 7.04
CA ALA A 505 -29.97 -12.22 6.01
C ALA A 505 -30.58 -13.51 6.57
N ASP A 506 -30.18 -13.93 7.77
CA ASP A 506 -30.73 -15.07 8.48
C ASP A 506 -31.70 -14.69 9.62
N ALA A 507 -31.90 -13.39 9.85
CA ALA A 507 -32.82 -12.78 10.80
C ALA A 507 -32.53 -13.14 12.26
N ASP A 508 -31.24 -13.21 12.62
CA ASP A 508 -30.77 -13.64 13.94
C ASP A 508 -30.53 -12.49 14.93
N GLY A 509 -30.64 -11.25 14.45
CA GLY A 509 -30.47 -10.02 15.22
C GLY A 509 -29.08 -9.39 15.12
N LEU A 510 -28.17 -9.94 14.31
CA LEU A 510 -26.87 -9.37 13.96
C LEU A 510 -26.84 -9.08 12.46
N ASP A 511 -26.43 -7.87 12.05
CA ASP A 511 -26.29 -7.59 10.62
C ASP A 511 -25.07 -8.28 10.00
N ASP A 512 -25.17 -8.61 8.71
CA ASP A 512 -24.19 -9.34 7.91
C ASP A 512 -22.77 -8.71 7.98
N LEU A 513 -22.70 -7.37 8.14
CA LEU A 513 -21.42 -6.65 8.28
C LEU A 513 -20.78 -6.89 9.63
N ASN A 514 -21.56 -6.82 10.71
CA ASN A 514 -21.10 -7.15 12.06
C ASN A 514 -20.75 -8.63 12.18
N GLU A 515 -21.50 -9.52 11.53
CA GLU A 515 -21.17 -10.94 11.47
C GLU A 515 -19.82 -11.20 10.84
N LEU A 516 -19.59 -10.62 9.66
CA LEU A 516 -18.28 -10.73 9.00
C LEU A 516 -17.14 -10.30 9.92
N LEU A 517 -17.34 -9.14 10.56
CA LEU A 517 -16.31 -8.47 11.31
C LEU A 517 -15.96 -9.22 12.61
N LEU A 518 -16.90 -10.02 13.09
CA LEU A 518 -16.74 -10.97 14.17
C LEU A 518 -16.38 -12.38 13.67
N GLY A 519 -16.31 -12.61 12.36
CA GLY A 519 -15.91 -13.86 11.76
C GLY A 519 -17.02 -14.93 11.67
N SER A 520 -18.30 -14.57 11.83
CA SER A 520 -19.46 -15.46 11.67
C SER A 520 -19.96 -15.59 10.22
N ASP A 521 -20.89 -16.52 10.02
CA ASP A 521 -21.56 -16.84 8.76
C ASP A 521 -22.91 -16.12 8.64
N ALA A 522 -22.99 -15.11 7.78
CA ALA A 522 -24.19 -14.27 7.60
C ALA A 522 -25.40 -14.95 6.92
N GLN A 523 -25.40 -16.28 6.89
CA GLN A 523 -26.51 -17.09 6.39
C GLN A 523 -26.94 -18.13 7.43
N ALA A 524 -26.32 -18.14 8.61
CA ALA A 524 -26.49 -19.16 9.61
C ALA A 524 -26.83 -18.52 10.95
N THR A 525 -28.10 -18.69 11.36
CA THR A 525 -28.67 -18.13 12.61
C THR A 525 -27.91 -18.57 13.88
N SER A 526 -26.90 -19.43 13.77
CA SER A 526 -25.97 -19.82 14.83
C SER A 526 -24.70 -20.36 14.15
N THR A 527 -23.65 -19.55 14.06
CA THR A 527 -22.38 -19.93 13.41
C THR A 527 -21.75 -21.16 14.05
N ALA A 528 -21.78 -21.25 15.39
CA ALA A 528 -21.23 -22.40 16.11
C ALA A 528 -22.14 -23.65 16.03
N GLY A 529 -23.38 -23.52 15.55
CA GLY A 529 -24.36 -24.60 15.50
C GLY A 529 -24.78 -25.12 16.88
N ASP A 530 -24.66 -24.29 17.92
CA ASP A 530 -24.95 -24.62 19.32
C ASP A 530 -26.38 -24.27 19.75
N GLY A 531 -27.15 -23.65 18.84
CA GLY A 531 -28.54 -23.29 19.04
C GLY A 531 -28.75 -21.92 19.68
N TYR A 532 -27.68 -21.16 19.95
CA TYR A 532 -27.75 -19.74 20.30
C TYR A 532 -27.42 -18.89 19.09
N THR A 533 -28.18 -17.81 18.89
CA THR A 533 -27.95 -16.92 17.75
C THR A 533 -26.68 -16.10 17.91
N ASP A 534 -26.08 -15.72 16.79
CA ASP A 534 -24.88 -14.90 16.79
C ASP A 534 -25.21 -13.52 17.38
N GLY A 535 -26.36 -12.95 17.05
CA GLY A 535 -26.91 -11.75 17.71
C GLY A 535 -27.05 -11.87 19.23
N ASP A 536 -27.55 -13.00 19.74
CA ASP A 536 -27.67 -13.25 21.19
C ASP A 536 -26.28 -13.36 21.85
N LYS A 537 -25.32 -14.02 21.19
CA LYS A 537 -23.93 -14.14 21.70
C LYS A 537 -23.24 -12.79 21.76
N VAL A 538 -23.34 -11.99 20.70
CA VAL A 538 -22.78 -10.63 20.67
C VAL A 538 -23.40 -9.75 21.73
N THR A 539 -24.72 -9.85 21.92
CA THR A 539 -25.42 -9.17 23.01
C THR A 539 -24.78 -9.56 24.35
N LEU A 540 -24.54 -10.85 24.60
CA LEU A 540 -23.86 -11.33 25.81
C LEU A 540 -22.36 -10.95 25.88
N GLY A 541 -21.77 -10.43 24.81
CA GLY A 541 -20.35 -10.08 24.71
C GLY A 541 -19.44 -11.26 24.35
N LEU A 542 -20.02 -12.36 23.88
CA LEU A 542 -19.32 -13.53 23.34
C LEU A 542 -19.05 -13.36 21.85
N ASP A 543 -18.08 -14.12 21.35
CA ASP A 543 -17.85 -14.29 19.91
C ASP A 543 -18.96 -15.19 19.30
N PRO A 544 -19.53 -14.84 18.13
CA PRO A 544 -20.48 -15.69 17.40
C PRO A 544 -20.05 -17.15 17.22
N ALA A 545 -18.76 -17.39 16.98
CA ALA A 545 -18.20 -18.71 16.75
C ALA A 545 -17.93 -19.50 18.04
N ASP A 546 -18.03 -18.87 19.22
CA ASP A 546 -17.93 -19.58 20.49
C ASP A 546 -19.13 -20.50 20.70
N THR A 547 -18.88 -21.68 21.29
CA THR A 547 -19.96 -22.58 21.71
C THR A 547 -20.41 -22.21 23.12
N LEU A 548 -21.67 -21.83 23.27
CA LEU A 548 -22.36 -21.60 24.53
C LEU A 548 -23.27 -22.80 24.86
N ARG A 549 -23.28 -23.20 26.13
CA ARG A 549 -24.15 -24.26 26.64
C ARG A 549 -24.70 -23.88 28.01
N LEU A 550 -26.03 -23.94 28.18
CA LEU A 550 -26.72 -23.76 29.46
C LEU A 550 -27.57 -25.00 29.77
N ASP A 551 -27.30 -25.65 30.91
CA ASP A 551 -28.07 -26.81 31.37
C ASP A 551 -28.51 -26.66 32.82
N VAL A 552 -29.76 -27.01 33.12
CA VAL A 552 -30.19 -27.33 34.49
C VAL A 552 -29.84 -28.79 34.75
N THR A 553 -29.03 -29.04 35.77
CA THR A 553 -28.43 -30.37 36.03
C THR A 553 -29.04 -31.08 37.23
N ASP A 554 -29.49 -30.35 38.24
CA ASP A 554 -30.15 -30.92 39.41
C ASP A 554 -31.14 -29.94 40.04
N ILE A 555 -32.17 -30.48 40.69
CA ILE A 555 -33.13 -29.73 41.51
C ILE A 555 -33.20 -30.43 42.86
N SER A 556 -32.78 -29.74 43.91
CA SER A 556 -32.68 -30.32 45.25
C SER A 556 -33.22 -29.38 46.33
N LEU A 557 -33.28 -29.88 47.57
CA LEU A 557 -33.57 -29.08 48.75
C LEU A 557 -32.27 -28.84 49.51
N ALA A 558 -31.83 -27.59 49.58
CA ALA A 558 -30.66 -27.18 50.35
C ALA A 558 -31.12 -26.28 51.51
N SER A 559 -30.79 -26.66 52.74
CA SER A 559 -31.17 -25.93 53.96
C SER A 559 -32.69 -25.70 54.11
N GLY A 560 -33.51 -26.61 53.57
CA GLY A 560 -34.97 -26.52 53.62
C GLY A 560 -35.60 -25.61 52.56
N LEU A 561 -34.81 -25.04 51.65
CA LEU A 561 -35.27 -24.25 50.50
C LEU A 561 -34.93 -24.96 49.19
N PRO A 562 -35.73 -24.78 48.13
CA PRO A 562 -35.37 -25.29 46.81
C PRO A 562 -34.09 -24.66 46.27
N ALA A 563 -33.23 -25.49 45.69
CA ALA A 563 -32.00 -25.10 45.03
C ALA A 563 -31.94 -25.73 43.65
N VAL A 564 -31.54 -24.94 42.65
CA VAL A 564 -31.36 -25.40 41.28
C VAL A 564 -29.87 -25.36 40.96
N GLN A 565 -29.31 -26.51 40.59
CA GLN A 565 -27.96 -26.60 40.06
C GLN A 565 -28.01 -26.48 38.54
N TRP A 566 -27.13 -25.66 38.00
CA TRP A 566 -27.05 -25.42 36.56
C TRP A 566 -25.60 -25.20 36.13
N VAL A 567 -25.35 -25.42 34.85
CA VAL A 567 -24.04 -25.30 34.20
C VAL A 567 -24.14 -24.23 33.14
N VAL A 568 -23.12 -23.36 33.09
CA VAL A 568 -22.80 -22.54 31.92
C VAL A 568 -21.43 -22.96 31.41
N ALA A 569 -21.32 -23.25 30.12
CA ALA A 569 -20.07 -23.59 29.47
C ALA A 569 -19.88 -22.74 28.23
N VAL A 570 -18.72 -22.07 28.15
CA VAL A 570 -18.24 -21.37 26.96
C VAL A 570 -16.98 -22.07 26.48
N GLN A 571 -16.99 -22.53 25.24
CA GLN A 571 -15.81 -23.04 24.55
C GLN A 571 -15.43 -22.06 23.44
N LYS A 572 -14.25 -21.47 23.58
CA LYS A 572 -13.75 -20.46 22.62
C LYS A 572 -13.38 -21.10 21.29
N SER A 573 -13.73 -20.43 20.20
CA SER A 573 -13.26 -20.81 18.86
C SER A 573 -11.77 -20.48 18.68
N ASP A 574 -11.09 -21.14 17.74
CA ASP A 574 -9.70 -20.81 17.36
C ASP A 574 -9.63 -19.54 16.49
N THR A 575 -10.78 -18.96 16.13
CA THR A 575 -10.89 -17.72 15.37
C THR A 575 -10.44 -16.54 16.22
N SER A 576 -9.58 -15.68 15.67
CA SER A 576 -8.86 -14.63 16.42
C SER A 576 -9.69 -13.39 16.79
N THR A 577 -11.00 -13.53 16.85
CA THR A 577 -11.98 -12.52 17.25
C THR A 577 -12.26 -12.69 18.74
N LEU A 578 -12.36 -11.56 19.45
CA LEU A 578 -12.27 -11.55 20.91
C LEU A 578 -13.61 -11.94 21.53
N SER A 579 -13.67 -13.13 22.10
CA SER A 579 -14.55 -13.39 23.24
C SER A 579 -13.99 -12.63 24.45
N LEU A 580 -14.48 -11.39 24.66
CA LEU A 580 -14.32 -10.70 25.95
C LEU A 580 -14.79 -11.67 27.02
N ALA A 581 -14.09 -11.83 28.15
CA ALA A 581 -14.61 -12.64 29.26
C ALA A 581 -15.77 -11.86 29.90
N PRO A 582 -17.02 -12.04 29.44
CA PRO A 582 -18.11 -11.15 29.76
C PRO A 582 -18.71 -11.56 31.10
N VAL A 583 -19.32 -10.61 31.81
CA VAL A 583 -20.18 -10.93 32.93
C VAL A 583 -21.61 -10.68 32.48
N ALA A 584 -22.43 -11.73 32.50
CA ALA A 584 -23.86 -11.66 32.18
C ALA A 584 -24.71 -11.74 33.45
N THR A 585 -25.90 -11.14 33.40
CA THR A 585 -26.93 -11.36 34.41
C THR A 585 -27.63 -12.68 34.10
N TYR A 586 -27.83 -13.53 35.10
CA TYR A 586 -28.68 -14.71 34.96
C TYR A 586 -29.99 -14.51 35.72
N GLU A 587 -31.07 -15.03 35.15
CA GLU A 587 -32.38 -15.16 35.78
C GLU A 587 -32.73 -16.64 35.85
N LEU A 588 -32.98 -17.14 37.06
CA LEU A 588 -33.62 -18.42 37.26
C LEU A 588 -35.13 -18.17 37.28
N LEU A 589 -35.85 -18.79 36.33
CA LEU A 589 -37.29 -18.65 36.21
C LEU A 589 -38.01 -19.95 36.58
N TYR A 590 -39.21 -19.79 37.13
CA TYR A 590 -40.10 -20.88 37.52
C TYR A 590 -41.47 -20.72 36.86
N THR A 591 -42.07 -21.85 36.49
CA THR A 591 -43.49 -21.94 36.18
C THR A 591 -44.07 -23.23 36.77
N PRO A 592 -45.30 -23.24 37.31
CA PRO A 592 -45.95 -24.47 37.74
C PRO A 592 -46.34 -25.40 36.58
N SER A 593 -46.33 -24.91 35.33
CA SER A 593 -46.67 -25.72 34.15
C SER A 593 -46.09 -25.11 32.88
N LEU A 594 -45.60 -25.95 31.95
CA LEU A 594 -45.19 -25.50 30.62
C LEU A 594 -46.35 -24.92 29.79
N ALA A 595 -47.60 -25.25 30.14
CA ALA A 595 -48.77 -24.65 29.51
C ALA A 595 -49.06 -23.22 30.02
N ASN A 596 -48.43 -22.80 31.11
CA ASN A 596 -48.55 -21.44 31.62
C ASN A 596 -47.51 -20.54 30.93
N PRO A 597 -47.94 -19.52 30.15
CA PRO A 597 -47.02 -18.64 29.43
C PRO A 597 -46.24 -17.69 30.35
N GLN A 598 -46.67 -17.51 31.60
CA GLN A 598 -46.06 -16.59 32.54
C GLN A 598 -44.98 -17.32 33.38
N TRP A 599 -43.71 -17.00 33.11
CA TRP A 599 -42.57 -17.44 33.91
C TRP A 599 -42.20 -16.37 34.93
N GLN A 600 -41.97 -16.77 36.18
CA GLN A 600 -41.63 -15.86 37.27
C GLN A 600 -40.13 -15.96 37.57
N VAL A 601 -39.44 -14.82 37.66
CA VAL A 601 -38.04 -14.78 38.12
C VAL A 601 -38.01 -15.07 39.62
N VAL A 602 -37.34 -16.16 40.00
CA VAL A 602 -37.24 -16.63 41.40
C VAL A 602 -35.86 -16.38 42.00
N ARG A 603 -34.86 -16.13 41.16
CA ARG A 603 -33.52 -15.69 41.55
C ARG A 603 -32.87 -14.96 40.37
N SER A 604 -32.07 -13.95 40.66
CA SER A 604 -31.13 -13.37 39.71
C SER A 604 -29.74 -13.25 40.32
N GLY A 605 -28.74 -13.07 39.47
CA GLY A 605 -27.36 -12.85 39.87
C GLY A 605 -26.49 -12.58 38.64
N THR A 606 -25.19 -12.57 38.83
CA THR A 606 -24.23 -12.45 37.72
C THR A 606 -23.38 -13.69 37.59
N VAL A 607 -22.93 -13.98 36.37
CA VAL A 607 -22.05 -15.10 36.06
C VAL A 607 -21.04 -14.66 34.99
N ALA A 608 -19.79 -15.07 35.15
CA ALA A 608 -18.78 -14.87 34.10
C ALA A 608 -19.01 -15.90 32.99
N LEU A 609 -18.95 -15.50 31.72
CA LEU A 609 -19.06 -16.42 30.59
C LEU A 609 -17.65 -16.80 30.11
N ASP A 610 -16.97 -17.62 30.91
CA ASP A 610 -15.64 -18.15 30.59
C ASP A 610 -15.49 -19.58 31.12
N GLY A 611 -15.02 -20.47 30.25
CA GLY A 611 -14.87 -21.89 30.55
C GLY A 611 -16.16 -22.58 31.00
N VAL A 612 -16.03 -23.62 31.83
CA VAL A 612 -17.14 -24.39 32.38
C VAL A 612 -17.34 -24.04 33.85
N GLN A 613 -18.55 -23.64 34.22
CA GLN A 613 -18.92 -23.30 35.59
C GLN A 613 -20.20 -24.01 36.00
N THR A 614 -20.19 -24.61 37.20
CA THR A 614 -21.38 -25.18 37.84
C THR A 614 -21.82 -24.28 38.98
N LEU A 615 -23.05 -23.79 38.94
CA LEU A 615 -23.63 -22.91 39.93
C LEU A 615 -24.81 -23.57 40.63
N THR A 616 -25.01 -23.22 41.90
CA THR A 616 -26.20 -23.61 42.66
C THR A 616 -26.90 -22.35 43.15
N SER A 617 -28.11 -22.12 42.62
CA SER A 617 -28.94 -20.96 42.95
C SER A 617 -30.05 -21.38 43.90
N GLN A 618 -29.99 -20.90 45.15
CA GLN A 618 -31.09 -21.04 46.11
C GLN A 618 -32.20 -20.04 45.80
N ILE A 619 -33.45 -20.51 45.88
CA ILE A 619 -34.62 -19.68 45.65
C ILE A 619 -34.89 -18.83 46.91
N GLU A 620 -34.86 -17.50 46.74
CA GLU A 620 -35.12 -16.53 47.83
C GLU A 620 -36.53 -15.91 47.76
N SER A 621 -37.30 -16.24 46.73
CA SER A 621 -38.66 -15.72 46.52
C SER A 621 -39.66 -16.22 47.56
N ALA A 622 -40.41 -15.30 48.18
CA ALA A 622 -41.46 -15.55 49.16
C ALA A 622 -42.79 -16.09 48.57
N LEU A 623 -42.81 -16.51 47.31
CA LEU A 623 -43.98 -17.08 46.63
C LEU A 623 -43.97 -18.61 46.73
N SER A 624 -45.15 -19.23 46.74
CA SER A 624 -45.35 -20.68 46.82
C SER A 624 -44.79 -21.41 45.58
N VAL A 625 -43.49 -21.65 45.58
CA VAL A 625 -42.80 -22.48 44.58
C VAL A 625 -42.79 -23.92 45.12
N ASP A 626 -43.40 -24.85 44.39
CA ASP A 626 -43.27 -26.28 44.67
C ASP A 626 -42.21 -26.85 43.71
N PRO A 627 -40.98 -27.13 44.18
CA PRO A 627 -39.92 -27.65 43.32
C PRO A 627 -40.21 -29.06 42.78
N VAL A 628 -41.21 -29.76 43.33
CA VAL A 628 -41.60 -31.11 42.91
C VAL A 628 -42.67 -31.06 41.81
N GLN A 629 -43.37 -29.93 41.64
CA GLN A 629 -44.50 -29.80 40.71
C GLN A 629 -44.37 -28.67 39.68
N GLY A 630 -43.16 -28.15 39.44
CA GLY A 630 -42.95 -27.11 38.43
C GLY A 630 -41.68 -27.28 37.59
N PHE A 631 -41.48 -26.33 36.69
CA PHE A 631 -40.40 -26.31 35.71
C PHE A 631 -39.49 -25.11 35.97
N PHE A 632 -38.19 -25.32 35.80
CA PHE A 632 -37.17 -24.30 35.92
C PHE A 632 -36.48 -24.08 34.58
N ARG A 633 -36.12 -22.82 34.29
CA ARG A 633 -35.21 -22.49 33.21
C ARG A 633 -34.26 -21.41 33.66
N VAL A 634 -33.05 -21.43 33.11
CA VAL A 634 -32.08 -20.36 33.27
C VAL A 634 -32.07 -19.53 32.00
N ARG A 635 -32.07 -18.21 32.16
CA ARG A 635 -31.93 -17.25 31.06
C ARG A 635 -30.73 -16.36 31.37
N LEU A 636 -29.92 -16.07 30.36
CA LEU A 636 -28.92 -15.01 30.43
C LEU A 636 -29.50 -13.73 29.84
N THR A 637 -29.18 -12.60 30.46
CA THR A 637 -29.54 -11.25 30.04
C THR A 637 -28.35 -10.32 30.26
N LYS A 638 -28.32 -9.20 29.55
CA LYS A 638 -27.32 -8.16 29.74
C LYS A 638 -27.98 -6.85 30.10
#